data_AF-A0A7X1P1Z6-F1
#
_entry.id   AF-A0A7X1P1Z6-F1
#
_cell.length_a   1.000
_cell.length_b   1.000
_cell.length_c   1.000
_cell.angle_alpha   90.00
_cell.angle_beta   90.00
_cell.angle_gamma   90.00
#
_symmetry.space_group_name_H-M   'P 1'
#
loop_
_entity.id
_entity.type
_entity.pdbx_description
1 polymer ?
#
loop_
_entity_poly.entity_id
_entity_poly.type
_entity_poly.pdbx_seq_one_letter_code
_entity_poly.pdbx_strand_id
1 'polypeptide(L)'
;MRQPLDGVEILECGDRIAVSACGSVLLALGARVSVLASDEAAARLPELQRAGKQRLNADDGALRAEFARAHIVITSSDVTRIPRFERAPSQIVCDITAYGASGPLAGVAHSDALVQATSGLADTTGEPDGPPALCPFPQTEGIAALYATAGILAAWHVRSRTGLGQAIEIALFDCAFSTLSTFLPFHFVGKAVTRSGNRHVLASPWNAFRAGDGWLLICTGADDQWKRLCEVIERPDLARDPRLAKAADRVQQRPLVDGAVQAWISRLRAADAAAALQTRGIAAGPVVPMTSLQHEPNIAHRGLYTASGMRSAIRYFGGRTGPASPLAPRKTHAEAGAAPLAGLKVLEIGQYTTAPLVARNLGALGAEVLKIEPPGGDAARGWPPQQDDQGYFFTLSNSDKRSVCLDLRDPGNRKHFASLLRGADVLVENLKPGSLDKLGFDAAERARINPALVYCAISGFGAGSAYPGRPAFDTVIQAMSGIMDAIRVNGVPQKTGISFADILGGLFALIATLSALVARNMSGAGDAIDISMQDAAAWITQWQRAGVDATRGARVVRCADGYVAVDDGHGVAVPASDAAGMTRSALVERLTRQNVAAVAVRTVAEVAESEQVRSRNLLLRAHDSAGREWAIFTCPIRLAVTPARARMAIGPLGEANAALALTRPEKFDRT
;
A
#
# COMPACT_ATOMS: atom_id res chain seq x y z
N MET A 1 -8.39 -7.75 -27.54
CA MET A 1 -8.22 -6.34 -27.11
C MET A 1 -6.74 -6.15 -26.83
N ARG A 2 -6.09 -5.09 -27.33
CA ARG A 2 -4.66 -4.89 -27.06
C ARG A 2 -4.45 -4.54 -25.58
N GLN A 3 -3.58 -5.27 -24.89
CA GLN A 3 -3.19 -4.99 -23.51
C GLN A 3 -2.24 -3.78 -23.45
N PRO A 4 -2.10 -3.12 -22.29
CA PRO A 4 -1.29 -1.93 -22.12
C PRO A 4 0.18 -2.09 -22.54
N LEU A 5 0.74 -3.29 -22.36
CA LEU A 5 2.15 -3.60 -22.65
C LEU A 5 2.32 -4.63 -23.79
N ASP A 6 1.33 -4.77 -24.68
CA ASP A 6 1.46 -5.65 -25.84
C ASP A 6 2.69 -5.30 -26.69
N GLY A 7 3.54 -6.30 -26.94
CA GLY A 7 4.78 -6.15 -27.73
C GLY A 7 5.97 -5.56 -26.95
N VAL A 8 5.84 -5.38 -25.64
CA VAL A 8 6.93 -4.91 -24.77
C VAL A 8 7.75 -6.10 -24.28
N GLU A 9 9.01 -6.15 -24.70
CA GLU A 9 10.02 -7.08 -24.19
C GLU A 9 10.64 -6.62 -22.88
N ILE A 10 10.59 -7.49 -21.88
CA ILE A 10 11.16 -7.30 -20.55
C ILE A 10 12.16 -8.41 -20.25
N LEU A 11 13.33 -8.01 -19.75
CA LEU A 11 14.35 -8.93 -19.25
C LEU A 11 14.44 -8.81 -17.72
N GLU A 12 14.15 -9.90 -17.00
CA GLU A 12 14.39 -10.06 -15.56
C GLU A 12 15.78 -10.65 -15.32
N CYS A 13 16.64 -9.87 -14.67
CA CYS A 13 18.00 -10.21 -14.31
C CYS A 13 18.23 -9.90 -12.82
N GLY A 14 17.62 -10.66 -11.90
CA GLY A 14 17.81 -10.44 -10.47
C GLY A 14 17.15 -11.50 -9.60
N ASP A 15 17.78 -11.79 -8.45
CA ASP A 15 17.39 -12.88 -7.55
C ASP A 15 16.45 -12.44 -6.42
N ARG A 16 16.19 -11.13 -6.29
CA ARG A 16 15.20 -10.62 -5.33
C ARG A 16 13.79 -11.05 -5.70
N ILE A 17 12.98 -11.34 -4.68
CA ILE A 17 11.54 -11.63 -4.85
C ILE A 17 10.85 -10.46 -5.56
N ALA A 18 11.24 -9.22 -5.26
CA ALA A 18 10.66 -8.03 -5.85
C ALA A 18 10.86 -7.94 -7.38
N VAL A 19 11.99 -8.42 -7.91
CA VAL A 19 12.26 -8.46 -9.37
C VAL A 19 11.24 -9.37 -10.05
N SER A 20 11.11 -10.59 -9.54
CA SER A 20 10.17 -11.57 -10.10
C SER A 20 8.70 -11.18 -9.90
N ALA A 21 8.36 -10.59 -8.75
CA ALA A 21 7.02 -10.08 -8.48
C ALA A 21 6.65 -8.93 -9.42
N CYS A 22 7.58 -7.98 -9.65
CA CYS A 22 7.41 -6.85 -10.57
C CYS A 22 7.12 -7.33 -12.00
N GLY A 23 7.97 -8.21 -12.55
CA GLY A 23 7.72 -8.70 -13.90
C GLY A 23 6.52 -9.64 -14.02
N SER A 24 6.09 -10.33 -12.94
CA SER A 24 4.81 -11.05 -12.94
C SER A 24 3.60 -10.12 -13.08
N VAL A 25 3.63 -8.94 -12.44
CA VAL A 25 2.58 -7.93 -12.61
C VAL A 25 2.62 -7.34 -14.03
N LEU A 26 3.81 -7.06 -14.58
CA LEU A 26 3.96 -6.55 -15.95
C LEU A 26 3.54 -7.58 -17.02
N LEU A 27 3.81 -8.87 -16.80
CA LEU A 27 3.31 -9.98 -17.62
C LEU A 27 1.77 -9.98 -17.65
N ALA A 28 1.13 -9.80 -16.50
CA ALA A 28 -0.33 -9.70 -16.42
C ALA A 28 -0.91 -8.49 -17.16
N LEU A 29 -0.09 -7.47 -17.47
CA LEU A 29 -0.42 -6.31 -18.28
C LEU A 29 -0.08 -6.47 -19.78
N GLY A 30 0.31 -7.67 -20.21
CA GLY A 30 0.54 -8.03 -21.63
C GLY A 30 2.00 -8.00 -22.10
N ALA A 31 2.96 -7.71 -21.23
CA ALA A 31 4.37 -7.73 -21.59
C ALA A 31 4.86 -9.17 -21.88
N ARG A 32 5.90 -9.31 -22.71
CA ARG A 32 6.67 -10.55 -22.81
C ARG A 32 7.84 -10.47 -21.84
N VAL A 33 7.90 -11.41 -20.91
CA VAL A 33 8.89 -11.41 -19.83
C VAL A 33 9.81 -12.60 -19.97
N SER A 34 11.09 -12.31 -20.12
CA SER A 34 12.17 -13.29 -20.16
C SER A 34 12.98 -13.24 -18.87
N VAL A 35 13.28 -14.39 -18.28
CA VAL A 35 14.05 -14.52 -17.04
C VAL A 35 15.39 -15.13 -17.36
N LEU A 36 16.46 -14.46 -16.96
CA LEU A 36 17.79 -15.03 -17.02
C LEU A 36 17.93 -16.10 -15.92
N ALA A 37 18.12 -17.35 -16.32
CA ALA A 37 18.41 -18.41 -15.36
C ALA A 37 19.91 -18.45 -15.07
N SER A 38 20.32 -18.15 -13.83
CA SER A 38 21.58 -18.70 -13.30
C SER A 38 21.30 -20.11 -12.74
N ASP A 39 22.27 -21.02 -12.85
CA ASP A 39 22.09 -22.43 -12.45
C ASP A 39 21.75 -22.59 -10.95
N GLU A 40 22.12 -21.64 -10.09
CA GLU A 40 21.76 -21.62 -8.66
C GLU A 40 20.43 -20.88 -8.35
N ALA A 41 20.10 -19.78 -9.03
CA ALA A 41 18.85 -19.04 -8.76
C ALA A 41 17.62 -19.78 -9.28
N ALA A 42 17.74 -20.49 -10.40
CA ALA A 42 16.66 -21.28 -10.98
C ALA A 42 16.21 -22.47 -10.10
N ALA A 43 17.05 -22.90 -9.15
CA ALA A 43 16.75 -23.94 -8.17
C ALA A 43 16.02 -23.41 -6.91
N ARG A 44 16.10 -22.11 -6.62
CA ARG A 44 15.58 -21.49 -5.38
C ARG A 44 14.24 -20.77 -5.55
N LEU A 45 13.89 -20.34 -6.77
CA LEU A 45 12.64 -19.64 -7.05
C LEU A 45 11.48 -20.64 -7.24
N PRO A 46 10.38 -20.56 -6.46
CA PRO A 46 9.23 -21.42 -6.65
C PRO A 46 8.70 -21.38 -8.09
N GLU A 47 8.06 -22.45 -8.55
CA GLU A 47 7.40 -22.53 -9.87
C GLU A 47 6.49 -21.33 -10.15
N LEU A 48 5.83 -20.80 -9.10
CA LEU A 48 4.97 -19.63 -9.15
C LEU A 48 5.67 -18.37 -9.72
N GLN A 49 6.95 -18.17 -9.44
CA GLN A 49 7.73 -17.02 -9.91
C GLN A 49 8.15 -17.11 -11.38
N ARG A 50 8.00 -18.29 -11.99
CA ARG A 50 8.34 -18.57 -13.40
C ARG A 50 7.11 -18.73 -14.29
N ALA A 51 5.93 -18.83 -13.70
CA ALA A 51 4.69 -19.09 -14.42
C ALA A 51 4.45 -18.03 -15.52
N GLY A 52 4.34 -18.50 -16.77
CA GLY A 52 4.09 -17.65 -17.94
C GLY A 52 5.30 -16.84 -18.46
N LYS A 53 6.48 -16.96 -17.85
CA LYS A 53 7.70 -16.27 -18.28
C LYS A 53 8.59 -17.17 -19.14
N GLN A 54 9.33 -16.58 -20.07
CA GLN A 54 10.27 -17.29 -20.94
C GLN A 54 11.60 -17.46 -20.23
N ARG A 55 12.13 -18.69 -20.17
CA ARG A 55 13.45 -18.94 -19.60
C ARG A 55 14.53 -18.69 -20.65
N LEU A 56 15.54 -17.93 -20.30
CA LEU A 56 16.74 -17.74 -21.10
C LEU A 56 17.95 -18.36 -20.38
N ASN A 57 18.64 -19.26 -21.08
CA ASN A 57 19.97 -19.70 -20.72
C ASN A 57 20.92 -18.94 -21.64
N ALA A 58 21.74 -18.06 -21.06
CA ALA A 58 22.62 -17.20 -21.84
C ALA A 58 24.00 -17.16 -21.20
N ASP A 59 25.05 -17.32 -22.00
CA ASP A 59 26.40 -16.91 -21.64
C ASP A 59 26.50 -15.37 -21.65
N ASP A 60 27.65 -14.82 -21.23
CA ASP A 60 27.84 -13.36 -21.14
C ASP A 60 27.61 -12.64 -22.49
N GLY A 61 27.92 -13.28 -23.62
CA GLY A 61 27.76 -12.71 -24.96
C GLY A 61 26.29 -12.65 -25.39
N ALA A 62 25.57 -13.76 -25.22
CA ALA A 62 24.14 -13.85 -25.44
C ALA A 62 23.36 -12.93 -24.49
N LEU A 63 23.81 -12.78 -23.25
CA LEU A 63 23.21 -11.90 -22.27
C LEU A 63 23.26 -10.43 -22.71
N ARG A 64 24.41 -9.95 -23.20
CA ARG A 64 24.53 -8.59 -23.76
C ARG A 64 23.56 -8.34 -24.91
N ALA A 65 23.36 -9.33 -25.78
CA ALA A 65 22.42 -9.22 -26.89
C ALA A 65 20.96 -9.11 -26.40
N GLU A 66 20.59 -9.91 -25.40
CA GLU A 66 19.25 -9.85 -24.80
C GLU A 66 19.01 -8.54 -24.04
N PHE A 67 20.02 -8.04 -23.31
CA PHE A 67 19.99 -6.69 -22.73
C PHE A 67 19.77 -5.63 -23.80
N ALA A 68 20.48 -5.67 -24.93
CA ALA A 68 20.31 -4.69 -25.99
C ALA A 68 18.93 -4.73 -26.67
N ARG A 69 18.28 -5.90 -26.71
CA ARG A 69 16.96 -6.11 -27.30
C ARG A 69 15.81 -5.72 -26.38
N ALA A 70 15.98 -5.87 -25.08
CA ALA A 70 14.92 -5.60 -24.11
C ALA A 70 14.54 -4.12 -24.09
N HIS A 71 13.24 -3.82 -24.06
CA HIS A 71 12.78 -2.45 -23.87
C HIS A 71 12.92 -2.03 -22.40
N ILE A 72 12.70 -2.99 -21.51
CA ILE A 72 12.73 -2.83 -20.07
C ILE A 72 13.62 -3.93 -19.48
N VAL A 73 14.48 -3.55 -18.56
CA VAL A 73 15.32 -4.46 -17.79
C VAL A 73 14.98 -4.27 -16.32
N ILE A 74 14.78 -5.37 -15.60
CA ILE A 74 14.55 -5.36 -14.14
C ILE A 74 15.71 -6.11 -13.49
N THR A 75 16.36 -5.47 -12.52
CA THR A 75 17.58 -5.95 -11.87
C THR A 75 17.49 -5.86 -10.36
N SER A 76 18.35 -6.61 -9.66
CA SER A 76 18.68 -6.41 -8.25
C SER A 76 20.19 -6.49 -8.05
N SER A 77 20.88 -5.37 -8.28
CA SER A 77 22.34 -5.30 -8.35
C SER A 77 23.07 -5.61 -7.05
N ASP A 78 22.37 -5.59 -5.91
CA ASP A 78 22.94 -5.87 -4.60
C ASP A 78 23.08 -7.38 -4.32
N VAL A 79 22.24 -8.22 -4.92
CA VAL A 79 22.30 -9.69 -4.78
C VAL A 79 22.74 -10.41 -6.04
N THR A 80 22.59 -9.78 -7.21
CA THR A 80 22.89 -10.41 -8.51
C THR A 80 23.96 -9.62 -9.22
N ARG A 81 25.05 -10.29 -9.59
CA ARG A 81 26.10 -9.69 -10.41
C ARG A 81 25.62 -9.61 -11.85
N ILE A 82 25.50 -8.39 -12.37
CA ILE A 82 25.14 -8.16 -13.76
C ILE A 82 26.35 -7.55 -14.49
N PRO A 83 26.69 -8.02 -15.71
CA PRO A 83 27.73 -7.39 -16.50
C PRO A 83 27.46 -5.89 -16.70
N ARG A 84 28.50 -5.06 -16.76
CA ARG A 84 28.31 -3.66 -17.14
C ARG A 84 27.90 -3.58 -18.63
N PHE A 85 26.80 -2.90 -18.89
CA PHE A 85 26.32 -2.60 -20.23
C PHE A 85 25.89 -1.13 -20.32
N GLU A 86 25.99 -0.57 -21.51
CA GLU A 86 25.52 0.77 -21.80
C GLU A 86 24.03 0.70 -22.16
N ARG A 87 23.20 1.40 -21.37
CA ARG A 87 21.76 1.48 -21.60
C ARG A 87 21.48 2.30 -22.84
N ALA A 88 20.69 1.78 -23.77
CA ALA A 88 20.22 2.56 -24.92
C ALA A 88 19.38 3.78 -24.44
N PRO A 89 19.42 4.94 -25.12
CA PRO A 89 18.70 6.14 -24.69
C PRO A 89 17.20 5.93 -24.46
N SER A 90 16.58 5.02 -25.22
CA SER A 90 15.16 4.68 -25.13
C SER A 90 14.84 3.54 -24.14
N GLN A 91 15.85 2.88 -23.58
CA GLN A 91 15.65 1.72 -22.70
C GLN A 91 15.35 2.14 -21.26
N ILE A 92 14.47 1.40 -20.60
CA ILE A 92 14.18 1.57 -19.17
C ILE A 92 14.93 0.49 -18.39
N VAL A 93 15.64 0.87 -17.34
CA VAL A 93 16.36 -0.08 -16.46
C VAL A 93 15.91 0.20 -15.03
N CYS A 94 15.26 -0.76 -14.39
CA CYS A 94 14.79 -0.64 -13.02
C CYS A 94 15.61 -1.54 -12.11
N ASP A 95 16.34 -0.94 -11.17
CA ASP A 95 17.13 -1.66 -10.18
C ASP A 95 16.43 -1.62 -8.81
N ILE A 96 16.15 -2.80 -8.28
CA ILE A 96 15.44 -3.02 -7.02
C ILE A 96 16.45 -3.58 -6.01
N THR A 97 16.78 -2.81 -4.99
CA THR A 97 17.81 -3.16 -3.98
C THR A 97 17.29 -2.96 -2.55
N ALA A 98 18.00 -3.44 -1.54
CA ALA A 98 17.58 -3.27 -0.14
C ALA A 98 17.55 -1.79 0.29
N TYR A 99 18.61 -1.05 -0.03
CA TYR A 99 18.84 0.29 0.53
C TYR A 99 19.10 1.38 -0.52
N GLY A 100 19.06 1.06 -1.82
CA GLY A 100 19.35 2.00 -2.89
C GLY A 100 20.85 2.25 -3.08
N ALA A 101 21.17 3.23 -3.93
CA ALA A 101 22.54 3.55 -4.32
C ALA A 101 23.23 4.59 -3.42
N SER A 102 22.58 5.08 -2.37
CA SER A 102 23.11 6.12 -1.49
C SER A 102 22.82 5.86 0.00
N GLY A 103 23.64 6.48 0.85
CA GLY A 103 23.59 6.31 2.31
C GLY A 103 24.50 5.20 2.83
N PRO A 104 24.63 5.08 4.17
CA PRO A 104 25.55 4.16 4.81
C PRO A 104 25.24 2.67 4.57
N LEU A 105 24.02 2.34 4.14
CA LEU A 105 23.62 0.97 3.82
C LEU A 105 23.62 0.68 2.31
N ALA A 106 24.09 1.60 1.47
CA ALA A 106 24.14 1.40 0.02
C ALA A 106 24.95 0.14 -0.35
N GLY A 107 24.39 -0.68 -1.26
CA GLY A 107 24.98 -1.94 -1.69
C GLY A 107 24.89 -3.10 -0.68
N VAL A 108 24.36 -2.88 0.53
CA VAL A 108 24.16 -3.96 1.51
C VAL A 108 22.97 -4.83 1.08
N ALA A 109 23.20 -6.14 1.00
CA ALA A 109 22.25 -7.12 0.48
C ALA A 109 21.44 -7.82 1.59
N HIS A 110 20.62 -7.09 2.34
CA HIS A 110 19.78 -7.70 3.38
C HIS A 110 18.55 -8.42 2.80
N SER A 111 18.14 -9.49 3.49
CA SER A 111 16.89 -10.20 3.27
C SER A 111 15.68 -9.36 3.69
N ASP A 112 14.48 -9.75 3.24
CA ASP A 112 13.23 -9.05 3.59
C ASP A 112 13.07 -8.89 5.10
N ALA A 113 13.29 -9.95 5.88
CA ALA A 113 13.21 -9.94 7.33
C ALA A 113 14.17 -8.93 7.99
N LEU A 114 15.40 -8.82 7.51
CA LEU A 114 16.36 -7.84 8.02
C LEU A 114 15.99 -6.41 7.60
N VAL A 115 15.40 -6.20 6.42
CA VAL A 115 14.88 -4.88 6.02
C VAL A 115 13.64 -4.51 6.84
N GLN A 116 12.76 -5.45 7.19
CA GLN A 116 11.66 -5.21 8.13
C GLN A 116 12.20 -4.69 9.48
N ALA A 117 13.29 -5.27 9.97
CA ALA A 117 13.93 -4.88 11.22
C ALA A 117 14.61 -3.50 11.16
N THR A 118 15.28 -3.15 10.06
CA THR A 118 15.97 -1.86 9.94
C THR A 118 15.06 -0.69 9.57
N SER A 119 13.93 -0.95 8.90
CA SER A 119 13.00 0.07 8.39
C SER A 119 11.95 0.54 9.39
N GLY A 120 11.87 -0.08 10.57
CA GLY A 120 10.88 0.26 11.61
C GLY A 120 9.57 -0.51 11.48
N LEU A 121 9.37 -1.30 10.41
CA LEU A 121 8.17 -2.13 10.27
C LEU A 121 8.04 -3.19 11.36
N ALA A 122 9.14 -3.87 11.68
CA ALA A 122 9.15 -4.86 12.76
C ALA A 122 8.75 -4.24 14.10
N ASP A 123 9.22 -3.02 14.39
CA ASP A 123 8.88 -2.30 15.64
C ASP A 123 7.38 -2.01 15.77
N THR A 124 6.63 -1.98 14.67
CA THR A 124 5.18 -1.72 14.68
C THR A 124 4.31 -2.98 14.83
N THR A 125 4.89 -4.18 14.71
CA THR A 125 4.15 -5.44 14.62
C THR A 125 4.46 -6.38 15.79
N GLY A 126 3.43 -6.92 16.44
CA GLY A 126 3.54 -7.79 17.62
C GLY A 126 2.76 -7.28 18.83
N GLU A 127 2.91 -7.95 19.97
CA GLU A 127 2.27 -7.54 21.24
C GLU A 127 2.97 -6.31 21.86
N PRO A 128 2.27 -5.47 22.65
CA PRO A 128 2.82 -4.26 23.25
C PRO A 128 4.14 -4.48 24.02
N ASP A 129 4.15 -5.45 24.92
CA ASP A 129 5.30 -5.77 25.78
C ASP A 129 6.13 -6.96 25.27
N GLY A 130 5.74 -7.52 24.12
CA GLY A 130 6.39 -8.66 23.50
C GLY A 130 7.55 -8.28 22.57
N PRO A 131 8.29 -9.29 22.05
CA PRO A 131 9.22 -9.06 20.96
C PRO A 131 8.49 -8.55 19.71
N PRO A 132 9.15 -7.73 18.88
CA PRO A 132 8.75 -7.48 17.50
C PRO A 132 8.46 -8.79 16.76
N ALA A 133 7.38 -8.82 15.99
CA ALA A 133 7.04 -9.95 15.12
C ALA A 133 7.39 -9.60 13.67
N LEU A 134 8.18 -10.47 13.04
CA LEU A 134 8.48 -10.38 11.62
C LEU A 134 7.34 -11.00 10.81
N CYS A 135 7.05 -10.44 9.64
CA CYS A 135 6.07 -10.98 8.71
C CYS A 135 6.69 -12.11 7.89
N PRO A 136 6.07 -13.31 7.84
CA PRO A 136 6.63 -14.49 7.17
C PRO A 136 6.41 -14.50 5.64
N PHE A 137 5.64 -13.56 5.11
CA PHE A 137 5.55 -13.30 3.67
C PHE A 137 6.46 -12.12 3.29
N PRO A 138 6.89 -12.00 2.02
CA PRO A 138 7.85 -10.99 1.56
C PRO A 138 7.27 -9.58 1.59
N GLN A 139 7.21 -8.96 2.77
CA GLN A 139 6.47 -7.72 3.02
C GLN A 139 7.12 -6.53 2.33
N THR A 140 8.42 -6.32 2.52
CA THR A 140 9.13 -5.18 1.93
C THR A 140 9.35 -5.39 0.43
N GLU A 141 9.67 -6.62 0.04
CA GLU A 141 9.84 -7.06 -1.36
C GLU A 141 8.56 -6.88 -2.17
N GLY A 142 7.40 -7.23 -1.61
CA GLY A 142 6.11 -7.00 -2.24
C GLY A 142 5.81 -5.53 -2.47
N ILE A 143 5.99 -4.69 -1.46
CA ILE A 143 5.76 -3.23 -1.56
C ILE A 143 6.72 -2.64 -2.62
N ALA A 144 7.99 -3.03 -2.60
CA ALA A 144 9.00 -2.58 -3.56
C ALA A 144 8.66 -3.01 -4.99
N ALA A 145 8.21 -4.25 -5.21
CA ALA A 145 7.79 -4.74 -6.52
C ALA A 145 6.66 -3.90 -7.13
N LEU A 146 5.68 -3.52 -6.30
CA LEU A 146 4.55 -2.72 -6.76
C LEU A 146 4.96 -1.27 -7.07
N TYR A 147 5.83 -0.66 -6.25
CA TYR A 147 6.42 0.65 -6.59
C TYR A 147 7.31 0.59 -7.84
N ALA A 148 8.09 -0.48 -8.02
CA ALA A 148 8.88 -0.69 -9.24
C ALA A 148 8.01 -0.80 -10.48
N THR A 149 6.91 -1.55 -10.40
CA THR A 149 5.93 -1.65 -11.47
C THR A 149 5.34 -0.28 -11.82
N ALA A 150 4.92 0.49 -10.81
CA ALA A 150 4.40 1.84 -11.00
C ALA A 150 5.47 2.78 -11.63
N GLY A 151 6.71 2.71 -11.17
CA GLY A 151 7.82 3.48 -11.74
C GLY A 151 8.10 3.14 -13.19
N ILE A 152 8.09 1.85 -13.53
CA ILE A 152 8.24 1.36 -14.91
C ILE A 152 7.09 1.87 -15.80
N LEU A 153 5.85 1.83 -15.32
CA LEU A 153 4.70 2.33 -16.08
C LEU A 153 4.75 3.86 -16.26
N ALA A 154 5.19 4.62 -15.25
CA ALA A 154 5.41 6.05 -15.36
C ALA A 154 6.54 6.37 -16.37
N ALA A 155 7.65 5.63 -16.34
CA ALA A 155 8.73 5.77 -17.30
C ALA A 155 8.30 5.35 -18.71
N TRP A 156 7.47 4.31 -18.84
CA TRP A 156 6.90 3.86 -20.12
C TRP A 156 5.94 4.89 -20.70
N HIS A 157 5.14 5.55 -19.85
CA HIS A 157 4.30 6.67 -20.26
C HIS A 157 5.13 7.78 -20.91
N VAL A 158 6.26 8.17 -20.31
CA VAL A 158 7.20 9.13 -20.89
C VAL A 158 7.79 8.60 -22.21
N ARG A 159 8.38 7.40 -22.18
CA ARG A 159 9.03 6.78 -23.34
C ARG A 159 8.10 6.67 -24.55
N SER A 160 6.85 6.25 -24.35
CA SER A 160 5.87 6.08 -25.43
C SER A 160 5.54 7.38 -26.16
N ARG A 161 5.80 8.53 -25.53
CA ARG A 161 5.50 9.86 -26.07
C ARG A 161 6.73 10.60 -26.58
N THR A 162 7.90 10.35 -26.00
CA THR A 162 9.11 11.14 -26.26
C THR A 162 10.27 10.31 -26.81
N GLY A 163 10.18 8.98 -26.72
CA GLY A 163 11.29 8.07 -26.99
C GLY A 163 12.32 7.98 -25.86
N LEU A 164 12.19 8.75 -24.78
CA LEU A 164 13.16 8.79 -23.68
C LEU A 164 12.93 7.65 -22.70
N GLY A 165 13.91 6.75 -22.57
CA GLY A 165 13.98 5.78 -21.49
C GLY A 165 14.74 6.34 -20.30
N GLN A 166 14.71 5.65 -19.16
CA GLN A 166 15.44 6.09 -17.97
C GLN A 166 15.86 4.94 -17.04
N ALA A 167 16.88 5.21 -16.23
CA ALA A 167 17.17 4.39 -15.06
C ALA A 167 16.17 4.71 -13.95
N ILE A 168 15.75 3.67 -13.24
CA ILE A 168 14.83 3.71 -12.10
C ILE A 168 15.52 3.01 -10.94
N GLU A 169 15.52 3.65 -9.79
CA GLU A 169 15.99 3.05 -8.54
C GLU A 169 14.82 2.87 -7.59
N ILE A 170 14.71 1.67 -7.03
CA ILE A 170 13.75 1.31 -6.00
C ILE A 170 14.50 0.66 -4.85
N ALA A 171 14.28 1.17 -3.63
CA ALA A 171 14.83 0.58 -2.43
C ALA A 171 13.72 -0.01 -1.56
N LEU A 172 13.90 -1.26 -1.11
CA LEU A 172 13.00 -1.93 -0.16
C LEU A 172 12.79 -1.07 1.09
N PHE A 173 13.87 -0.50 1.63
CA PHE A 173 13.86 0.40 2.77
C PHE A 173 13.04 1.68 2.53
N ASP A 174 13.24 2.37 1.40
CA ASP A 174 12.48 3.59 1.05
C ASP A 174 10.97 3.28 0.97
N CYS A 175 10.63 2.17 0.32
CA CYS A 175 9.27 1.70 0.16
C CYS A 175 8.62 1.38 1.51
N ALA A 176 9.32 0.62 2.36
CA ALA A 176 8.88 0.29 3.72
C ALA A 176 8.68 1.54 4.58
N PHE A 177 9.64 2.46 4.59
CA PHE A 177 9.57 3.70 5.35
C PHE A 177 8.35 4.56 4.95
N SER A 178 8.03 4.62 3.66
CA SER A 178 6.87 5.38 3.14
C SER A 178 5.50 4.89 3.64
N THR A 179 5.45 3.71 4.26
CA THR A 179 4.23 3.10 4.83
C THR A 179 4.00 3.43 6.30
N LEU A 180 4.96 4.10 6.96
CA LEU A 180 4.88 4.45 8.38
C LEU A 180 3.98 5.68 8.66
N SER A 181 3.07 6.04 7.76
CA SER A 181 2.21 7.23 7.90
C SER A 181 1.36 7.23 9.17
N THR A 182 1.01 6.04 9.68
CA THR A 182 0.28 5.86 10.95
C THR A 182 1.15 6.10 12.18
N PHE A 183 2.46 5.86 12.11
CA PHE A 183 3.35 5.84 13.27
C PHE A 183 4.28 7.04 13.38
N LEU A 184 4.84 7.50 12.26
CA LEU A 184 5.71 8.69 12.21
C LEU A 184 5.09 9.95 12.83
N PRO A 185 3.78 10.24 12.68
CA PRO A 185 3.12 11.33 13.38
C PRO A 185 3.42 11.41 14.89
N PHE A 186 3.48 10.27 15.58
CA PHE A 186 3.75 10.24 17.02
C PHE A 186 5.18 10.69 17.32
N HIS A 187 6.16 10.26 16.50
CA HIS A 187 7.55 10.72 16.60
C HIS A 187 7.66 12.24 16.43
N PHE A 188 6.95 12.82 15.45
CA PHE A 188 6.99 14.26 15.18
C PHE A 188 6.53 15.12 16.36
N VAL A 189 5.67 14.59 17.22
CA VAL A 189 5.20 15.27 18.45
C VAL A 189 5.86 14.74 19.72
N GLY A 190 6.98 14.01 19.61
CA GLY A 190 7.75 13.50 20.75
C GLY A 190 7.06 12.40 21.56
N LYS A 191 6.10 11.68 20.96
CA LYS A 191 5.40 10.55 21.59
C LYS A 191 6.01 9.22 21.15
N ALA A 192 6.14 8.30 22.11
CA ALA A 192 6.62 6.96 21.85
C ALA A 192 5.65 6.19 20.93
N VAL A 193 6.22 5.51 19.94
CA VAL A 193 5.51 4.53 19.13
C VAL A 193 5.50 3.20 19.87
N THR A 194 4.35 2.54 19.96
CA THR A 194 4.19 1.25 20.62
C THR A 194 3.42 0.27 19.76
N ARG A 195 3.77 -1.01 19.87
CA ARG A 195 3.01 -2.12 19.30
C ARG A 195 1.67 -2.25 20.03
N SER A 196 0.67 -2.72 19.30
CA SER A 196 -0.71 -2.81 19.81
C SER A 196 -1.34 -4.19 19.62
N GLY A 197 -0.59 -5.17 19.10
CA GLY A 197 -1.15 -6.40 18.57
C GLY A 197 -2.25 -6.10 17.55
N ASN A 198 -3.43 -6.66 17.79
CA ASN A 198 -4.63 -6.41 16.99
C ASN A 198 -5.43 -5.15 17.37
N ARG A 199 -5.01 -4.44 18.43
CA ARG A 199 -5.74 -3.26 18.91
C ARG A 199 -5.50 -2.04 18.03
N HIS A 200 -6.44 -1.09 18.10
CA HIS A 200 -6.29 0.24 17.53
C HIS A 200 -6.08 1.27 18.63
N VAL A 201 -5.10 2.18 18.49
CA VAL A 201 -4.73 3.13 19.54
C VAL A 201 -5.85 4.11 19.90
N LEU A 202 -6.68 4.49 18.92
CA LEU A 202 -7.75 5.49 19.09
C LEU A 202 -9.16 4.89 19.19
N ALA A 203 -9.31 3.57 19.10
CA ALA A 203 -10.63 2.93 18.99
C ALA A 203 -10.75 1.64 19.81
N SER A 204 -11.94 1.42 20.37
CA SER A 204 -12.33 0.20 21.07
C SER A 204 -13.86 0.01 21.03
N PRO A 205 -14.36 -1.23 20.83
CA PRO A 205 -13.60 -2.44 20.52
C PRO A 205 -13.01 -2.44 19.11
N TRP A 206 -11.74 -2.82 19.05
CA TRP A 206 -11.00 -3.10 17.82
C TRP A 206 -9.97 -4.16 18.19
N ASN A 207 -10.24 -5.44 17.90
CA ASN A 207 -9.37 -6.55 18.31
C ASN A 207 -9.76 -7.87 17.59
N ALA A 208 -8.91 -8.88 17.71
CA ALA A 208 -9.24 -10.27 17.36
C ALA A 208 -9.68 -11.04 18.60
N PHE A 209 -10.79 -11.75 18.49
CA PHE A 209 -11.42 -12.50 19.57
C PHE A 209 -11.55 -13.98 19.20
N ARG A 210 -11.43 -14.85 20.20
CA ARG A 210 -11.53 -16.30 19.99
C ARG A 210 -13.00 -16.71 19.88
N ALA A 211 -13.38 -17.27 18.73
CA ALA A 211 -14.68 -17.90 18.49
C ALA A 211 -14.61 -19.41 18.78
N GLY A 212 -15.76 -20.09 18.73
CA GLY A 212 -15.85 -21.53 18.98
C GLY A 212 -15.03 -22.37 18.00
N ASP A 213 -14.90 -21.93 16.74
CA ASP A 213 -14.23 -22.65 15.66
C ASP A 213 -13.04 -21.91 15.03
N GLY A 214 -12.65 -20.75 15.57
CA GLY A 214 -11.60 -19.92 14.98
C GLY A 214 -11.45 -18.56 15.66
N TRP A 215 -11.11 -17.55 14.87
CA TRP A 215 -10.94 -16.17 15.36
C TRP A 215 -11.80 -15.22 14.54
N LEU A 216 -12.30 -14.18 15.20
CA LEU A 216 -13.06 -13.10 14.59
C LEU A 216 -12.41 -11.76 14.92
N LEU A 217 -12.13 -10.96 13.90
CA LEU A 217 -11.75 -9.56 14.07
C LEU A 217 -12.99 -8.66 14.03
N ILE A 218 -13.07 -7.70 14.95
CA ILE A 218 -14.08 -6.65 14.99
C ILE A 218 -13.41 -5.28 14.94
N CYS A 219 -14.00 -4.33 14.20
CA CYS A 219 -13.58 -2.94 14.14
C CYS A 219 -14.78 -2.03 14.38
N THR A 220 -14.74 -1.27 15.47
CA THR A 220 -15.67 -0.17 15.74
C THR A 220 -14.91 1.10 16.07
N GLY A 221 -15.23 2.19 15.37
CA GLY A 221 -14.58 3.49 15.54
C GLY A 221 -15.53 4.58 16.05
N ALA A 222 -16.83 4.47 15.75
CA ALA A 222 -17.82 5.49 16.06
C ALA A 222 -18.73 5.11 17.24
N ASP A 223 -19.23 6.10 17.97
CA ASP A 223 -20.09 5.88 19.15
C ASP A 223 -21.45 5.27 18.79
N ASP A 224 -21.97 5.51 17.59
CA ASP A 224 -23.20 4.86 17.10
C ASP A 224 -22.95 3.38 16.76
N GLN A 225 -21.75 3.01 16.30
CA GLN A 225 -21.36 1.61 16.11
C GLN A 225 -21.27 0.88 17.44
N TRP A 226 -20.77 1.54 18.49
CA TRP A 226 -20.72 0.98 19.84
C TRP A 226 -22.12 0.62 20.36
N LYS A 227 -23.08 1.54 20.24
CA LYS A 227 -24.47 1.28 20.66
C LYS A 227 -25.08 0.09 19.92
N ARG A 228 -24.92 0.04 18.59
CA ARG A 228 -25.36 -1.10 17.77
C ARG A 228 -24.66 -2.39 18.16
N LEU A 229 -23.38 -2.35 18.51
CA LEU A 229 -22.64 -3.52 18.97
C LEU A 229 -23.21 -4.05 20.28
N CYS A 230 -23.45 -3.18 21.26
CA CYS A 230 -24.07 -3.54 22.54
C CYS A 230 -25.42 -4.24 22.37
N GLU A 231 -26.22 -3.85 21.38
CA GLU A 231 -27.46 -4.56 21.03
C GLU A 231 -27.17 -5.97 20.51
N VAL A 232 -26.21 -6.13 19.59
CA VAL A 232 -25.84 -7.43 19.00
C VAL A 232 -25.28 -8.40 20.04
N ILE A 233 -24.43 -7.91 20.95
CA ILE A 233 -23.81 -8.76 21.98
C ILE A 233 -24.69 -8.93 23.23
N GLU A 234 -25.96 -8.51 23.17
CA GLU A 234 -26.96 -8.65 24.23
C GLU A 234 -26.55 -7.95 25.54
N ARG A 235 -25.88 -6.81 25.44
CA ARG A 235 -25.42 -5.96 26.55
C ARG A 235 -25.83 -4.50 26.41
N PRO A 236 -27.14 -4.19 26.32
CA PRO A 236 -27.62 -2.81 26.20
C PRO A 236 -27.29 -1.93 27.43
N ASP A 237 -26.98 -2.55 28.57
CA ASP A 237 -26.46 -1.87 29.76
C ASP A 237 -25.12 -1.17 29.49
N LEU A 238 -24.23 -1.78 28.71
CA LEU A 238 -22.93 -1.19 28.36
C LEU A 238 -23.06 0.04 27.46
N ALA A 239 -24.10 0.12 26.63
CA ALA A 239 -24.39 1.32 25.83
C ALA A 239 -24.87 2.51 26.67
N ARG A 240 -25.40 2.24 27.87
CA ARG A 240 -25.89 3.25 28.83
C ARG A 240 -24.85 3.61 29.89
N ASP A 241 -23.76 2.84 29.99
CA ASP A 241 -22.68 3.13 30.93
C ASP A 241 -21.96 4.42 30.51
N PRO A 242 -22.00 5.48 31.34
CA PRO A 242 -21.36 6.75 31.00
C PRO A 242 -19.84 6.63 30.82
N ARG A 243 -19.20 5.61 31.41
CA ARG A 243 -17.76 5.34 31.27
C ARG A 243 -17.39 4.76 29.90
N LEU A 244 -18.37 4.38 29.08
CA LEU A 244 -18.18 3.76 27.76
C LEU A 244 -18.80 4.60 26.62
N ALA A 245 -19.27 5.82 26.94
CA ALA A 245 -20.02 6.65 26.03
C ALA A 245 -19.21 7.09 24.80
N LYS A 246 -17.94 7.49 24.98
CA LYS A 246 -17.05 7.92 23.91
C LYS A 246 -15.98 6.88 23.59
N ALA A 247 -15.52 6.89 22.33
CA ALA A 247 -14.43 6.04 21.86
C ALA A 247 -13.18 6.13 22.75
N ALA A 248 -12.81 7.34 23.17
CA ALA A 248 -11.67 7.56 24.07
C ALA A 248 -11.87 6.90 25.44
N ASP A 249 -13.08 6.94 26.00
CA ASP A 249 -13.40 6.32 27.30
C ASP A 249 -13.31 4.78 27.20
N ARG A 250 -13.84 4.22 26.10
CA ARG A 250 -13.75 2.77 25.82
C ARG A 250 -12.30 2.29 25.70
N VAL A 251 -11.42 3.11 25.13
CA VAL A 251 -9.97 2.82 25.06
C VAL A 251 -9.35 2.73 26.47
N GLN A 252 -9.82 3.49 27.44
CA GLN A 252 -9.37 3.38 28.84
C GLN A 252 -9.97 2.17 29.56
N GLN A 253 -11.11 1.66 29.08
CA GLN A 253 -11.86 0.53 29.67
C GLN A 253 -11.76 -0.75 28.83
N ARG A 254 -10.66 -0.94 28.08
CA ARG A 254 -10.48 -2.10 27.18
C ARG A 254 -10.75 -3.46 27.83
N PRO A 255 -10.28 -3.77 29.06
CA PRO A 255 -10.57 -5.08 29.66
C PRO A 255 -12.07 -5.36 29.80
N LEU A 256 -12.87 -4.35 30.16
CA LEU A 256 -14.33 -4.47 30.28
C LEU A 256 -14.98 -4.66 28.91
N VAL A 257 -14.59 -3.85 27.94
CA VAL A 257 -15.14 -3.88 26.57
C VAL A 257 -14.78 -5.17 25.85
N ASP A 258 -13.48 -5.52 25.80
CA ASP A 258 -12.98 -6.73 25.17
C ASP A 258 -13.54 -7.97 25.86
N GLY A 259 -13.67 -7.97 27.20
CA GLY A 259 -14.27 -9.07 27.96
C GLY A 259 -15.73 -9.33 27.60
N ALA A 260 -16.54 -8.29 27.45
CA ALA A 260 -17.94 -8.43 27.05
C ALA A 260 -18.08 -8.99 25.63
N VAL A 261 -17.27 -8.49 24.70
CA VAL A 261 -17.25 -8.95 23.31
C VAL A 261 -16.76 -10.40 23.22
N GLN A 262 -15.68 -10.75 23.92
CA GLN A 262 -15.11 -12.10 23.98
C GLN A 262 -16.12 -13.11 24.56
N ALA A 263 -16.88 -12.74 25.59
CA ALA A 263 -17.87 -13.61 26.22
C ALA A 263 -19.04 -13.95 25.28
N TRP A 264 -19.38 -13.07 24.34
CA TRP A 264 -20.40 -13.33 23.32
C TRP A 264 -19.84 -14.18 22.17
N ILE A 265 -18.68 -13.80 21.63
CA ILE A 265 -18.05 -14.47 20.47
C ILE A 265 -17.69 -15.93 20.75
N SER A 266 -17.23 -16.25 21.97
CA SER A 266 -16.76 -17.60 22.32
C SER A 266 -17.83 -18.69 22.17
N ARG A 267 -19.12 -18.32 22.14
CA ARG A 267 -20.26 -19.23 22.01
C ARG A 267 -20.71 -19.45 20.57
N LEU A 268 -20.12 -18.73 19.62
CA LEU A 268 -20.54 -18.69 18.22
C LEU A 268 -19.42 -19.20 17.32
N ARG A 269 -19.80 -19.66 16.12
CA ARG A 269 -18.84 -19.79 15.02
C ARG A 269 -18.44 -18.40 14.54
N ALA A 270 -17.19 -18.24 14.10
CA ALA A 270 -16.67 -16.96 13.65
C ALA A 270 -17.51 -16.36 12.50
N ALA A 271 -17.94 -17.21 11.56
CA ALA A 271 -18.77 -16.78 10.43
C ALA A 271 -20.15 -16.26 10.86
N ASP A 272 -20.80 -16.93 11.82
CA ASP A 272 -22.13 -16.54 12.32
C ASP A 272 -22.07 -15.22 13.09
N ALA A 273 -21.06 -15.07 13.96
CA ALA A 273 -20.80 -13.82 14.66
C ALA A 273 -20.49 -12.67 13.68
N ALA A 274 -19.69 -12.92 12.64
CA ALA A 274 -19.42 -11.94 11.60
C ALA A 274 -20.71 -11.48 10.89
N ALA A 275 -21.57 -12.43 10.49
CA ALA A 275 -22.84 -12.14 9.83
C ALA A 275 -23.76 -11.29 10.72
N ALA A 276 -23.91 -11.66 12.00
CA ALA A 276 -24.72 -10.92 12.96
C ALA A 276 -24.25 -9.46 13.09
N LEU A 277 -22.94 -9.21 13.21
CA LEU A 277 -22.38 -7.86 13.30
C LEU A 277 -22.59 -7.05 12.00
N GLN A 278 -22.40 -7.68 10.84
CA GLN A 278 -22.48 -7.00 9.55
C GLN A 278 -23.90 -6.57 9.18
N THR A 279 -24.92 -7.34 9.57
CA THR A 279 -26.33 -6.91 9.40
C THR A 279 -26.64 -5.60 10.12
N ARG A 280 -25.88 -5.29 11.17
CA ARG A 280 -25.94 -4.02 11.89
C ARG A 280 -24.89 -3.01 11.44
N GLY A 281 -24.22 -3.23 10.31
CA GLY A 281 -23.24 -2.30 9.74
C GLY A 281 -21.96 -2.15 10.57
N ILE A 282 -21.60 -3.18 11.34
CA ILE A 282 -20.33 -3.26 12.09
C ILE A 282 -19.33 -4.03 11.23
N ALA A 283 -18.13 -3.48 11.07
CA ALA A 283 -17.06 -4.13 10.33
C ALA A 283 -16.50 -5.29 11.17
N ALA A 284 -16.64 -6.50 10.65
CA ALA A 284 -16.12 -7.72 11.27
C ALA A 284 -15.80 -8.76 10.21
N GLY A 285 -14.84 -9.63 10.48
CA GLY A 285 -14.48 -10.72 9.58
C GLY A 285 -13.75 -11.86 10.29
N PRO A 286 -14.00 -13.12 9.89
CA PRO A 286 -13.22 -14.24 10.41
C PRO A 286 -11.76 -14.09 9.98
N VAL A 287 -10.84 -14.55 10.84
CA VAL A 287 -9.45 -14.77 10.42
C VAL A 287 -9.43 -16.03 9.57
N VAL A 288 -9.23 -15.86 8.25
CA VAL A 288 -9.28 -16.93 7.27
C VAL A 288 -7.96 -17.69 7.28
N PRO A 289 -7.95 -19.01 7.56
CA PRO A 289 -6.73 -19.81 7.48
C PRO A 289 -6.16 -19.86 6.07
N MET A 290 -4.84 -19.74 5.95
CA MET A 290 -4.12 -19.80 4.67
C MET A 290 -4.42 -21.07 3.88
N THR A 291 -4.59 -22.21 4.57
CA THR A 291 -4.90 -23.52 3.97
C THR A 291 -6.27 -23.56 3.27
N SER A 292 -7.18 -22.66 3.66
CA SER A 292 -8.55 -22.57 3.15
C SER A 292 -8.82 -21.32 2.32
N LEU A 293 -7.82 -20.45 2.13
CA LEU A 293 -7.98 -19.12 1.53
C LEU A 293 -8.58 -19.15 0.12
N GLN A 294 -8.26 -20.18 -0.69
CA GLN A 294 -8.85 -20.37 -2.02
C GLN A 294 -10.35 -20.63 -2.03
N HIS A 295 -10.92 -21.06 -0.89
CA HIS A 295 -12.34 -21.32 -0.72
C HIS A 295 -13.06 -20.17 0.02
N GLU A 296 -12.33 -19.11 0.37
CA GLU A 296 -12.95 -17.92 0.94
C GLU A 296 -13.97 -17.35 -0.07
N PRO A 297 -15.23 -17.08 0.33
CA PRO A 297 -16.31 -16.83 -0.63
C PRO A 297 -16.05 -15.70 -1.63
N ASN A 298 -15.45 -14.58 -1.21
CA ASN A 298 -15.20 -13.46 -2.10
C ASN A 298 -13.99 -13.70 -3.01
N ILE A 299 -12.91 -14.28 -2.49
CA ILE A 299 -11.74 -14.69 -3.27
C ILE A 299 -12.13 -15.73 -4.35
N ALA A 300 -12.98 -16.70 -3.98
CA ALA A 300 -13.51 -17.70 -4.89
C ALA A 300 -14.45 -17.07 -5.94
N HIS A 301 -15.39 -16.21 -5.51
CA HIS A 301 -16.29 -15.47 -6.40
C HIS A 301 -15.52 -14.62 -7.40
N ARG A 302 -14.45 -13.98 -6.94
CA ARG A 302 -13.58 -13.16 -7.76
C ARG A 302 -12.65 -14.05 -8.60
N GLY A 303 -12.46 -15.34 -8.33
CA GLY A 303 -11.62 -16.21 -9.15
C GLY A 303 -10.16 -15.77 -9.15
N LEU A 304 -9.68 -15.32 -7.98
CA LEU A 304 -8.29 -14.88 -7.82
C LEU A 304 -7.30 -16.03 -8.05
N TYR A 305 -7.66 -17.25 -7.64
CA TYR A 305 -6.84 -18.44 -7.84
C TYR A 305 -6.99 -19.03 -9.25
N THR A 306 -5.87 -19.53 -9.77
CA THR A 306 -5.74 -20.23 -11.06
C THR A 306 -4.88 -21.48 -10.88
N ALA A 307 -4.85 -22.33 -11.90
CA ALA A 307 -3.99 -23.53 -11.91
C ALA A 307 -2.50 -23.19 -11.74
N SER A 308 -2.07 -22.00 -12.18
CA SER A 308 -0.67 -21.56 -12.17
C SER A 308 -0.33 -20.55 -11.06
N GLY A 309 -1.22 -20.30 -10.09
CA GLY A 309 -1.02 -19.31 -9.04
C GLY A 309 -2.19 -18.35 -8.84
N MET A 310 -1.94 -17.17 -8.27
CA MET A 310 -2.97 -16.11 -8.19
C MET A 310 -2.87 -15.14 -9.37
N ARG A 311 -4.02 -14.66 -9.84
CA ARG A 311 -4.10 -13.54 -10.79
C ARG A 311 -3.63 -12.26 -10.12
N SER A 312 -3.17 -11.29 -10.92
CA SER A 312 -3.01 -9.91 -10.46
C SER A 312 -4.33 -9.39 -9.87
N ALA A 313 -4.26 -8.57 -8.82
CA ALA A 313 -5.43 -7.96 -8.18
C ALA A 313 -6.10 -6.88 -9.06
N ILE A 314 -5.51 -6.54 -10.20
CA ILE A 314 -6.05 -5.54 -11.14
C ILE A 314 -7.22 -6.13 -11.91
N ARG A 315 -8.40 -5.50 -11.79
CA ARG A 315 -9.57 -5.81 -12.63
C ARG A 315 -10.11 -4.57 -13.30
N TYR A 316 -10.53 -4.75 -14.54
CA TYR A 316 -11.28 -3.78 -15.29
C TYR A 316 -12.77 -4.15 -15.21
N PHE A 317 -13.66 -3.16 -15.02
CA PHE A 317 -15.11 -3.37 -14.89
C PHE A 317 -15.76 -4.00 -16.15
N GLY A 318 -15.01 -4.10 -17.25
CA GLY A 318 -15.45 -4.63 -18.54
C GLY A 318 -15.71 -3.49 -19.52
N GLY A 319 -14.90 -3.43 -20.59
CA GLY A 319 -15.06 -2.48 -21.69
C GLY A 319 -14.49 -1.07 -21.43
N ARG A 320 -13.85 -0.50 -22.45
CA ARG A 320 -13.42 0.91 -22.47
C ARG A 320 -14.60 1.83 -22.15
N THR A 321 -14.36 2.97 -21.52
CA THR A 321 -15.41 3.92 -21.10
C THR A 321 -16.12 4.63 -22.27
N GLY A 322 -15.90 4.22 -23.51
CA GLY A 322 -16.59 4.71 -24.69
C GLY A 322 -15.82 4.48 -26.00
N PRO A 323 -16.36 4.93 -27.15
CA PRO A 323 -15.58 5.07 -28.38
C PRO A 323 -14.40 6.03 -28.17
N ALA A 324 -13.37 5.93 -29.01
CA ALA A 324 -12.20 6.81 -28.95
C ALA A 324 -12.62 8.28 -28.84
N SER A 325 -12.08 8.99 -27.85
CA SER A 325 -12.44 10.40 -27.63
C SER A 325 -11.97 11.27 -28.80
N PRO A 326 -12.80 12.20 -29.30
CA PRO A 326 -12.36 13.22 -30.24
C PRO A 326 -11.49 14.30 -29.57
N LEU A 327 -11.33 14.27 -28.24
CA LEU A 327 -10.41 15.16 -27.54
C LEU A 327 -8.99 14.81 -27.97
N ALA A 328 -8.33 15.77 -28.63
CA ALA A 328 -6.91 15.64 -28.97
C ALA A 328 -6.11 15.25 -27.71
N PRO A 329 -5.19 14.29 -27.80
CA PRO A 329 -4.35 13.95 -26.67
C PRO A 329 -3.71 15.23 -26.14
N ARG A 330 -3.92 15.56 -24.86
CA ARG A 330 -3.26 16.71 -24.24
C ARG A 330 -1.75 16.56 -24.50
N LYS A 331 -1.16 17.59 -25.10
CA LYS A 331 0.29 17.71 -25.23
C LYS A 331 0.84 17.77 -23.80
N THR A 332 1.35 16.67 -23.27
CA THR A 332 2.17 16.71 -22.07
C THR A 332 3.53 17.24 -22.49
N HIS A 333 4.03 18.20 -21.73
CA HIS A 333 5.36 18.75 -21.90
C HIS A 333 6.34 17.81 -21.16
N ALA A 334 6.54 16.61 -21.69
CA ALA A 334 7.56 15.70 -21.18
C ALA A 334 8.91 16.08 -21.79
N GLU A 335 9.56 17.07 -21.19
CA GLU A 335 10.95 17.44 -21.48
C GLU A 335 11.89 16.85 -20.41
N ALA A 336 13.19 16.71 -20.70
CA ALA A 336 14.16 16.26 -19.69
C ALA A 336 14.13 17.20 -18.48
N GLY A 337 14.00 16.64 -17.27
CA GLY A 337 13.81 17.41 -16.03
C GLY A 337 12.36 17.73 -15.66
N ALA A 338 11.38 17.51 -16.55
CA ALA A 338 9.95 17.55 -16.21
C ALA A 338 9.54 16.26 -15.47
N ALA A 339 8.49 16.35 -14.62
CA ALA A 339 7.94 15.19 -13.93
C ALA A 339 7.12 14.30 -14.89
N PRO A 340 7.08 12.97 -14.70
CA PRO A 340 6.58 12.03 -15.71
C PRO A 340 5.08 12.18 -16.04
N LEU A 341 4.29 12.75 -15.12
CA LEU A 341 2.85 12.99 -15.29
C LEU A 341 2.49 14.47 -15.40
N ALA A 342 3.48 15.32 -15.68
CA ALA A 342 3.26 16.76 -15.84
C ALA A 342 2.17 17.07 -16.89
N GLY A 343 1.21 17.90 -16.50
CA GLY A 343 0.07 18.29 -17.33
C GLY A 343 -1.16 17.36 -17.23
N LEU A 344 -1.09 16.27 -16.47
CA LEU A 344 -2.27 15.46 -16.16
C LEU A 344 -3.03 16.05 -14.96
N LYS A 345 -4.37 15.93 -14.99
CA LYS A 345 -5.25 16.37 -13.91
C LYS A 345 -5.95 15.18 -13.23
N VAL A 346 -5.86 15.09 -11.92
CA VAL A 346 -6.43 14.01 -11.10
C VAL A 346 -7.47 14.59 -10.15
N LEU A 347 -8.65 13.98 -10.12
CA LEU A 347 -9.64 14.19 -9.07
C LEU A 347 -9.59 13.00 -8.12
N GLU A 348 -9.55 13.28 -6.82
CA GLU A 348 -9.61 12.26 -5.77
C GLU A 348 -10.85 12.48 -4.90
N ILE A 349 -11.71 11.46 -4.77
CA ILE A 349 -12.74 11.39 -3.73
C ILE A 349 -12.37 10.25 -2.78
N GLY A 350 -11.40 10.52 -1.92
CA GLY A 350 -10.82 9.52 -1.03
C GLY A 350 -10.97 9.86 0.44
N GLN A 351 -10.95 8.83 1.28
CA GLN A 351 -10.75 8.94 2.72
C GLN A 351 -9.61 8.03 3.18
N TYR A 352 -8.96 8.39 4.29
CA TYR A 352 -7.94 7.57 4.94
C TYR A 352 -6.70 7.29 4.06
N THR A 353 -6.53 6.06 3.56
CA THR A 353 -5.24 5.57 3.04
C THR A 353 -5.25 5.24 1.55
N THR A 354 -6.15 4.39 1.05
CA THR A 354 -6.04 3.79 -0.30
C THR A 354 -6.07 4.80 -1.46
N ALA A 355 -7.20 5.47 -1.69
CA ALA A 355 -7.30 6.51 -2.72
C ALA A 355 -6.34 7.68 -2.45
N PRO A 356 -6.16 8.14 -1.19
CA PRO A 356 -5.15 9.14 -0.89
C PRO A 356 -3.72 8.75 -1.29
N LEU A 357 -3.30 7.50 -1.09
CA LEU A 357 -1.97 6.99 -1.46
C LEU A 357 -1.76 7.03 -2.98
N VAL A 358 -2.77 6.63 -3.77
CA VAL A 358 -2.72 6.71 -5.24
C VAL A 358 -2.50 8.15 -5.67
N ALA A 359 -3.38 9.04 -5.21
CA ALA A 359 -3.38 10.44 -5.58
C ALA A 359 -2.09 11.16 -5.13
N ARG A 360 -1.55 10.85 -3.95
CA ARG A 360 -0.26 11.38 -3.47
C ARG A 360 0.88 11.01 -4.41
N ASN A 361 0.96 9.73 -4.80
CA ASN A 361 2.01 9.28 -5.72
C ASN A 361 1.86 9.89 -7.12
N LEU A 362 0.63 10.02 -7.64
CA LEU A 362 0.39 10.71 -8.92
C LEU A 362 0.82 12.20 -8.85
N GLY A 363 0.54 12.88 -7.73
CA GLY A 363 0.98 14.26 -7.47
C GLY A 363 2.49 14.41 -7.41
N ALA A 364 3.18 13.52 -6.67
CA ALA A 364 4.64 13.49 -6.61
C ALA A 364 5.27 13.19 -7.98
N LEU A 365 4.61 12.38 -8.81
CA LEU A 365 4.97 12.12 -10.21
C LEU A 365 4.59 13.28 -11.16
N GLY A 366 4.03 14.38 -10.65
CA GLY A 366 3.85 15.64 -11.37
C GLY A 366 2.43 15.98 -11.83
N ALA A 367 1.43 15.15 -11.51
CA ALA A 367 0.04 15.46 -11.84
C ALA A 367 -0.51 16.60 -10.95
N GLU A 368 -1.43 17.39 -11.48
CA GLU A 368 -2.26 18.31 -10.68
C GLU A 368 -3.35 17.49 -9.98
N VAL A 369 -3.33 17.46 -8.64
CA VAL A 369 -4.29 16.66 -7.87
C VAL A 369 -5.24 17.55 -7.08
N LEU A 370 -6.54 17.39 -7.33
CA LEU A 370 -7.61 18.03 -6.55
C LEU A 370 -8.30 16.98 -5.69
N LYS A 371 -8.20 17.13 -4.37
CA LYS A 371 -8.94 16.31 -3.41
C LYS A 371 -10.31 16.91 -3.19
N ILE A 372 -11.36 16.19 -3.58
CA ILE A 372 -12.75 16.60 -3.42
C ILE A 372 -13.24 16.11 -2.06
N GLU A 373 -13.60 17.05 -1.19
CA GLU A 373 -13.98 16.79 0.19
C GLU A 373 -15.39 17.32 0.50
N PRO A 374 -16.14 16.64 1.38
CA PRO A 374 -17.42 17.16 1.86
C PRO A 374 -17.21 18.38 2.78
N PRO A 375 -18.28 19.11 3.19
CA PRO A 375 -18.17 20.25 4.08
C PRO A 375 -17.46 20.01 5.42
N GLY A 376 -17.47 18.77 5.93
CA GLY A 376 -16.73 18.39 7.14
C GLY A 376 -15.28 17.93 6.89
N GLY A 377 -14.84 17.91 5.63
CA GLY A 377 -13.54 17.38 5.23
C GLY A 377 -13.42 15.86 5.29
N ASP A 378 -12.24 15.36 4.97
CA ASP A 378 -11.83 13.99 5.29
C ASP A 378 -11.81 13.79 6.83
N ALA A 379 -12.36 12.68 7.30
CA ALA A 379 -12.41 12.35 8.74
C ALA A 379 -11.01 12.29 9.38
N ALA A 380 -9.97 11.99 8.60
CA ALA A 380 -8.60 11.95 9.07
C ALA A 380 -8.00 13.34 9.39
N ARG A 381 -8.61 14.44 8.93
CA ARG A 381 -8.13 15.81 9.23
C ARG A 381 -8.07 16.08 10.73
N GLY A 382 -9.05 15.59 11.49
CA GLY A 382 -9.10 15.76 12.94
C GLY A 382 -8.45 14.63 13.74
N TRP A 383 -7.63 13.77 13.15
CA TRP A 383 -7.01 12.66 13.90
C TRP A 383 -5.73 13.08 14.62
N PRO A 384 -5.58 12.75 15.92
CA PRO A 384 -4.35 13.02 16.64
C PRO A 384 -3.20 12.12 16.17
N PRO A 385 -1.94 12.59 16.26
CA PRO A 385 -1.56 13.95 16.66
C PRO A 385 -1.84 15.00 15.57
N GLN A 386 -2.07 16.24 15.99
CA GLN A 386 -2.43 17.37 15.13
C GLN A 386 -1.49 18.56 15.31
N GLN A 387 -1.42 19.40 14.29
CA GLN A 387 -0.87 20.76 14.30
C GLN A 387 -1.96 21.69 13.73
N ASP A 388 -2.38 22.68 14.50
CA ASP A 388 -3.43 23.66 14.14
C ASP A 388 -4.67 23.01 13.52
N ASP A 389 -5.29 22.09 14.28
CA ASP A 389 -6.50 21.33 13.92
C ASP A 389 -6.39 20.47 12.64
N GLN A 390 -5.16 20.23 12.17
CA GLN A 390 -4.87 19.33 11.05
C GLN A 390 -3.98 18.16 11.51
N GLY A 391 -4.42 16.94 11.23
CA GLY A 391 -3.75 15.71 11.62
C GLY A 391 -2.53 15.43 10.75
N TYR A 392 -1.41 15.05 11.37
CA TYR A 392 -0.18 14.68 10.66
C TYR A 392 -0.39 13.49 9.72
N PHE A 393 -1.18 12.49 10.11
CA PHE A 393 -1.53 11.36 9.24
C PHE A 393 -2.21 11.83 7.94
N PHE A 394 -3.16 12.76 8.06
CA PHE A 394 -3.85 13.34 6.91
C PHE A 394 -2.87 14.08 6.00
N THR A 395 -2.03 14.96 6.56
CA THR A 395 -1.04 15.74 5.79
C THR A 395 -0.06 14.82 5.04
N LEU A 396 0.50 13.80 5.72
CA LEU A 396 1.43 12.83 5.13
C LEU A 396 0.79 12.00 3.99
N SER A 397 -0.50 11.72 4.12
CA SER A 397 -1.24 10.90 3.14
C SER A 397 -1.76 11.74 1.96
N ASN A 398 -1.74 13.06 2.07
CA ASN A 398 -2.34 13.98 1.11
C ASN A 398 -1.39 15.05 0.58
N SER A 399 -0.07 14.88 0.76
CA SER A 399 0.93 15.78 0.15
C SER A 399 0.78 15.84 -1.37
N ASP A 400 1.17 16.98 -1.97
CA ASP A 400 1.03 17.31 -3.40
C ASP A 400 -0.40 17.33 -3.94
N LYS A 401 -1.36 17.65 -3.07
CA LYS A 401 -2.77 17.85 -3.44
C LYS A 401 -3.24 19.21 -3.01
N ARG A 402 -4.32 19.67 -3.64
CA ARG A 402 -5.07 20.83 -3.21
C ARG A 402 -6.49 20.45 -2.83
N SER A 403 -6.95 20.93 -1.68
CA SER A 403 -8.30 20.65 -1.19
C SER A 403 -9.38 21.47 -1.92
N VAL A 404 -10.45 20.80 -2.35
CA VAL A 404 -11.66 21.40 -2.90
C VAL A 404 -12.86 20.89 -2.08
N CYS A 405 -13.57 21.80 -1.42
CA CYS A 405 -14.76 21.45 -0.65
C CYS A 405 -16.02 21.52 -1.55
N LEU A 406 -16.69 20.39 -1.76
CA LEU A 406 -17.95 20.27 -2.48
C LEU A 406 -18.91 19.31 -1.76
N ASP A 407 -20.12 19.77 -1.46
CA ASP A 407 -21.20 18.88 -1.02
C ASP A 407 -21.88 18.28 -2.25
N LEU A 408 -21.50 17.07 -2.65
CA LEU A 408 -22.08 16.41 -3.83
C LEU A 408 -23.56 16.00 -3.67
N ARG A 409 -24.17 16.18 -2.48
CA ARG A 409 -25.63 16.05 -2.31
C ARG A 409 -26.37 17.27 -2.88
N ASP A 410 -25.70 18.42 -2.95
CA ASP A 410 -26.24 19.63 -3.54
C ASP A 410 -26.19 19.58 -5.09
N PRO A 411 -27.30 19.80 -5.80
CA PRO A 411 -27.31 19.81 -7.27
C PRO A 411 -26.37 20.84 -7.92
N GLY A 412 -26.14 21.99 -7.29
CA GLY A 412 -25.22 23.02 -7.79
C GLY A 412 -23.77 22.55 -7.75
N ASN A 413 -23.34 21.98 -6.61
CA ASN A 413 -22.02 21.38 -6.47
C ASN A 413 -21.79 20.19 -7.40
N ARG A 414 -22.84 19.41 -7.72
CA ARG A 414 -22.75 18.36 -8.75
C ARG A 414 -22.42 18.94 -10.13
N LYS A 415 -22.98 20.10 -10.50
CA LYS A 415 -22.61 20.77 -11.77
C LYS A 415 -21.15 21.22 -11.76
N HIS A 416 -20.66 21.73 -10.63
CA HIS A 416 -19.24 22.08 -10.47
C HIS A 416 -18.33 20.86 -10.61
N PHE A 417 -18.65 19.75 -9.92
CA PHE A 417 -17.89 18.52 -10.04
C PHE A 417 -17.91 17.95 -11.47
N ALA A 418 -19.06 17.98 -12.15
CA ALA A 418 -19.16 17.60 -13.57
C ALA A 418 -18.25 18.45 -14.48
N SER A 419 -18.12 19.75 -14.19
CA SER A 419 -17.22 20.66 -14.90
C SER A 419 -15.74 20.28 -14.68
N LEU A 420 -15.35 19.98 -13.43
CA LEU A 420 -14.02 19.50 -13.11
C LEU A 420 -13.72 18.16 -13.82
N LEU A 421 -14.69 17.23 -13.80
CA LEU A 421 -14.56 15.90 -14.39
C LEU A 421 -14.35 15.95 -15.90
N ARG A 422 -14.94 16.92 -16.60
CA ARG A 422 -14.73 17.15 -18.04
C ARG A 422 -13.27 17.41 -18.40
N GLY A 423 -12.52 18.07 -17.51
CA GLY A 423 -11.10 18.41 -17.73
C GLY A 423 -10.11 17.49 -17.04
N ALA A 424 -10.58 16.42 -16.39
CA ALA A 424 -9.77 15.48 -15.64
C ALA A 424 -9.24 14.34 -16.54
N ASP A 425 -8.06 13.83 -16.20
CA ASP A 425 -7.47 12.64 -16.80
C ASP A 425 -7.80 11.38 -15.99
N VAL A 426 -7.83 11.53 -14.66
CA VAL A 426 -8.07 10.45 -13.71
C VAL A 426 -9.10 10.89 -12.68
N LEU A 427 -10.02 9.97 -12.33
CA LEU A 427 -10.82 10.04 -11.12
C LEU A 427 -10.52 8.80 -10.28
N VAL A 428 -10.01 8.99 -9.06
CA VAL A 428 -9.80 7.92 -8.09
C VAL A 428 -10.70 8.11 -6.87
N GLU A 429 -11.34 7.04 -6.43
CA GLU A 429 -12.22 7.08 -5.25
C GLU A 429 -12.18 5.78 -4.45
N ASN A 430 -12.46 5.87 -3.14
CA ASN A 430 -12.58 4.71 -2.26
C ASN A 430 -13.86 4.73 -1.41
N LEU A 431 -14.94 5.23 -1.98
CA LEU A 431 -16.26 5.21 -1.37
C LEU A 431 -16.80 3.77 -1.31
N LYS A 432 -17.85 3.59 -0.52
CA LYS A 432 -18.64 2.35 -0.56
C LYS A 432 -19.13 2.12 -2.01
N PRO A 433 -18.98 0.93 -2.60
CA PRO A 433 -19.44 0.64 -3.96
C PRO A 433 -20.86 1.15 -4.25
N GLY A 434 -21.02 1.83 -5.39
CA GLY A 434 -22.28 2.45 -5.82
C GLY A 434 -22.61 3.79 -5.17
N SER A 435 -21.78 4.33 -4.26
CA SER A 435 -22.04 5.64 -3.64
C SER A 435 -21.96 6.79 -4.64
N LEU A 436 -20.95 6.77 -5.52
CA LEU A 436 -20.80 7.81 -6.55
C LEU A 436 -21.93 7.76 -7.58
N ASP A 437 -22.40 6.56 -7.92
CA ASP A 437 -23.55 6.35 -8.81
C ASP A 437 -24.82 6.97 -8.22
N LYS A 438 -25.07 6.80 -6.91
CA LYS A 438 -26.20 7.44 -6.20
C LYS A 438 -26.11 8.97 -6.16
N LEU A 439 -24.91 9.54 -6.30
CA LEU A 439 -24.71 10.98 -6.44
C LEU A 439 -24.97 11.48 -7.88
N GLY A 440 -25.30 10.57 -8.80
CA GLY A 440 -25.62 10.87 -10.20
C GLY A 440 -24.41 10.86 -11.12
N PHE A 441 -23.31 10.21 -10.73
CA PHE A 441 -22.12 10.05 -11.56
C PHE A 441 -21.86 8.57 -11.83
N ASP A 442 -22.85 7.85 -12.35
CA ASP A 442 -22.71 6.45 -12.74
C ASP A 442 -21.77 6.26 -13.95
N ALA A 443 -21.55 5.01 -14.36
CA ALA A 443 -20.64 4.71 -15.47
C ALA A 443 -21.06 5.41 -16.78
N ALA A 444 -22.36 5.48 -17.07
CA ALA A 444 -22.87 6.10 -18.29
C ALA A 444 -22.69 7.62 -18.25
N GLU A 445 -22.97 8.25 -17.10
CA GLU A 445 -22.80 9.69 -16.94
C GLU A 445 -21.32 10.09 -16.96
N ARG A 446 -20.43 9.33 -16.32
CA ARG A 446 -18.97 9.56 -16.39
C ARG A 446 -18.47 9.48 -17.83
N ALA A 447 -18.88 8.45 -18.57
CA ALA A 447 -18.55 8.29 -19.99
C ALA A 447 -19.09 9.43 -20.85
N ARG A 448 -20.32 9.89 -20.60
CA ARG A 448 -20.94 11.01 -21.30
C ARG A 448 -20.21 12.33 -21.05
N ILE A 449 -19.75 12.57 -19.81
CA ILE A 449 -19.01 13.78 -19.45
C ILE A 449 -17.59 13.75 -20.03
N ASN A 450 -16.91 12.61 -19.91
CA ASN A 450 -15.51 12.46 -20.31
C ASN A 450 -15.19 11.01 -20.72
N PRO A 451 -15.26 10.67 -22.01
CA PRO A 451 -14.97 9.32 -22.51
C PRO A 451 -13.46 8.95 -22.46
N ALA A 452 -12.58 9.93 -22.18
CA ALA A 452 -11.14 9.70 -22.00
C ALA A 452 -10.75 9.53 -20.52
N LEU A 453 -11.72 9.55 -19.60
CA LEU A 453 -11.48 9.45 -18.17
C LEU A 453 -10.99 8.05 -17.78
N VAL A 454 -9.86 7.98 -17.08
CA VAL A 454 -9.48 6.80 -16.31
C VAL A 454 -10.15 6.88 -14.95
N TYR A 455 -11.11 6.00 -14.69
CA TYR A 455 -11.81 5.89 -13.41
C TYR A 455 -11.27 4.70 -12.61
N CYS A 456 -10.92 4.91 -11.35
CA CYS A 456 -10.45 3.86 -10.45
C CYS A 456 -11.22 3.88 -9.13
N ALA A 457 -11.98 2.81 -8.88
CA ALA A 457 -12.68 2.56 -7.63
C ALA A 457 -11.90 1.58 -6.77
N ILE A 458 -11.78 1.86 -5.47
CA ILE A 458 -11.08 0.99 -4.51
C ILE A 458 -12.00 0.67 -3.35
N SER A 459 -12.19 -0.60 -3.03
CA SER A 459 -12.99 -0.99 -1.86
C SER A 459 -12.45 -2.25 -1.20
N GLY A 460 -12.90 -2.55 0.02
CA GLY A 460 -12.44 -3.70 0.79
C GLY A 460 -12.55 -5.03 0.01
N PHE A 461 -13.74 -5.30 -0.52
CA PHE A 461 -14.05 -6.56 -1.19
C PHE A 461 -14.22 -6.44 -2.72
N GLY A 462 -14.07 -5.23 -3.27
CA GLY A 462 -14.36 -4.91 -4.67
C GLY A 462 -15.85 -4.64 -4.91
N ALA A 463 -16.18 -4.02 -6.04
CA ALA A 463 -17.56 -3.75 -6.42
C ALA A 463 -18.30 -5.01 -6.90
N GLY A 464 -17.63 -5.89 -7.64
CA GLY A 464 -18.11 -7.24 -7.95
C GLY A 464 -17.71 -8.23 -6.85
N SER A 465 -18.54 -8.36 -5.81
CA SER A 465 -18.18 -9.05 -4.58
C SER A 465 -19.25 -10.03 -4.10
N ALA A 466 -18.80 -11.12 -3.44
CA ALA A 466 -19.67 -11.99 -2.65
C ALA A 466 -20.26 -11.31 -1.40
N TYR A 467 -19.77 -10.11 -1.06
CA TYR A 467 -20.13 -9.33 0.12
C TYR A 467 -20.67 -7.93 -0.24
N PRO A 468 -21.78 -7.84 -1.00
CA PRO A 468 -22.29 -6.57 -1.48
C PRO A 468 -22.60 -5.62 -0.31
N GLY A 469 -21.95 -4.46 -0.32
CA GLY A 469 -22.17 -3.39 0.66
C GLY A 469 -21.67 -3.69 2.08
N ARG A 470 -20.88 -4.76 2.28
CA ARG A 470 -20.27 -5.10 3.58
C ARG A 470 -19.20 -4.06 3.95
N PRO A 471 -19.24 -3.50 5.17
CA PRO A 471 -18.21 -2.57 5.62
C PRO A 471 -16.89 -3.31 5.87
N ALA A 472 -15.78 -2.68 5.52
CA ALA A 472 -14.45 -3.19 5.77
C ALA A 472 -13.49 -2.04 6.10
N PHE A 473 -12.63 -2.30 7.08
CA PHE A 473 -11.39 -1.55 7.31
C PHE A 473 -10.22 -2.45 6.95
N ASP A 474 -9.03 -1.85 6.78
CA ASP A 474 -7.76 -2.54 6.55
C ASP A 474 -7.64 -3.85 7.36
N THR A 475 -7.80 -3.77 8.67
CA THR A 475 -7.59 -4.93 9.54
C THR A 475 -8.61 -6.05 9.29
N VAL A 476 -9.88 -5.74 8.94
CA VAL A 476 -10.86 -6.77 8.53
C VAL A 476 -10.38 -7.46 7.26
N ILE A 477 -9.80 -6.72 6.33
CA ILE A 477 -9.23 -7.30 5.12
C ILE A 477 -8.01 -8.16 5.44
N GLN A 478 -7.11 -7.73 6.33
CA GLN A 478 -5.98 -8.56 6.77
C GLN A 478 -6.44 -9.88 7.42
N ALA A 479 -7.52 -9.84 8.21
CA ALA A 479 -8.11 -11.05 8.79
C ALA A 479 -8.59 -12.01 7.69
N MET A 480 -9.22 -11.46 6.65
CA MET A 480 -9.88 -12.23 5.61
C MET A 480 -8.99 -12.55 4.39
N SER A 481 -7.72 -12.19 4.41
CA SER A 481 -6.78 -12.39 3.29
C SER A 481 -5.66 -13.40 3.60
N GLY A 482 -5.71 -14.05 4.76
CA GLY A 482 -4.65 -14.97 5.22
C GLY A 482 -3.46 -14.29 5.90
N ILE A 483 -3.36 -12.96 5.86
CA ILE A 483 -2.25 -12.20 6.48
C ILE A 483 -2.19 -12.45 7.99
N MET A 484 -3.34 -12.33 8.68
CA MET A 484 -3.36 -12.53 10.13
C MET A 484 -3.13 -13.98 10.55
N ASP A 485 -3.51 -14.94 9.72
CA ASP A 485 -3.24 -16.36 9.98
C ASP A 485 -1.75 -16.69 9.82
N ALA A 486 -1.09 -16.05 8.85
CA ALA A 486 0.34 -16.15 8.65
C ALA A 486 1.13 -15.61 9.84
N ILE A 487 0.71 -14.47 10.40
CA ILE A 487 1.40 -13.83 11.52
C ILE A 487 0.77 -14.29 12.84
N ARG A 488 1.35 -15.30 13.48
CA ARG A 488 0.88 -15.79 14.79
C ARG A 488 1.91 -15.52 15.89
N VAL A 489 1.47 -14.87 16.95
CA VAL A 489 2.26 -14.65 18.18
C VAL A 489 1.58 -15.43 19.30
N ASN A 490 2.29 -16.40 19.88
CA ASN A 490 1.75 -17.30 20.92
C ASN A 490 0.41 -17.97 20.50
N GLY A 491 0.30 -18.34 19.22
CA GLY A 491 -0.91 -18.95 18.66
C GLY A 491 -2.06 -17.98 18.36
N VAL A 492 -1.96 -16.70 18.75
CA VAL A 492 -2.94 -15.65 18.43
C VAL A 492 -2.61 -15.06 17.05
N PRO A 493 -3.57 -15.02 16.10
CA PRO A 493 -3.35 -14.37 14.82
C PRO A 493 -3.22 -12.85 15.00
N GLN A 494 -2.29 -12.22 14.30
CA GLN A 494 -1.95 -10.81 14.46
C GLN A 494 -1.97 -10.07 13.13
N LYS A 495 -2.47 -8.84 13.13
CA LYS A 495 -2.30 -7.91 12.01
C LYS A 495 -0.86 -7.39 11.93
N THR A 496 -0.49 -6.85 10.78
CA THR A 496 0.67 -5.97 10.69
C THR A 496 0.41 -4.65 11.44
N GLY A 497 1.46 -3.98 11.89
CA GLY A 497 1.35 -2.65 12.50
C GLY A 497 0.77 -1.61 11.56
N ILE A 498 1.31 -1.54 10.35
CA ILE A 498 0.87 -0.62 9.28
C ILE A 498 -0.47 -1.05 8.66
N SER A 499 -1.12 -0.11 7.94
CA SER A 499 -2.37 -0.36 7.19
C SER A 499 -2.09 -1.13 5.89
N PHE A 500 -1.65 -2.37 6.01
CA PHE A 500 -1.00 -3.10 4.91
C PHE A 500 -1.95 -3.46 3.76
N ALA A 501 -3.18 -3.88 4.03
CA ALA A 501 -4.16 -4.15 2.98
C ALA A 501 -4.59 -2.88 2.25
N ASP A 502 -4.70 -1.75 2.97
CA ASP A 502 -4.92 -0.43 2.35
C ASP A 502 -3.76 -0.05 1.43
N ILE A 503 -2.52 -0.23 1.88
CA ILE A 503 -1.33 0.10 1.10
C ILE A 503 -1.25 -0.77 -0.16
N LEU A 504 -1.45 -2.08 -0.05
CA LEU A 504 -1.44 -2.98 -1.20
C LEU A 504 -2.55 -2.64 -2.19
N GLY A 505 -3.78 -2.37 -1.70
CA GLY A 505 -4.89 -1.92 -2.54
C GLY A 505 -4.56 -0.61 -3.27
N GLY A 506 -4.00 0.37 -2.57
CA GLY A 506 -3.56 1.63 -3.17
C GLY A 506 -2.44 1.46 -4.21
N LEU A 507 -1.46 0.59 -3.97
CA LEU A 507 -0.38 0.36 -4.93
C LEU A 507 -0.84 -0.37 -6.19
N PHE A 508 -1.71 -1.38 -6.05
CA PHE A 508 -2.35 -2.00 -7.22
C PHE A 508 -3.24 -1.01 -7.99
N ALA A 509 -3.96 -0.13 -7.29
CA ALA A 509 -4.73 0.94 -7.93
C ALA A 509 -3.85 1.96 -8.67
N LEU A 510 -2.69 2.31 -8.13
CA LEU A 510 -1.70 3.16 -8.79
C LEU A 510 -1.19 2.52 -10.08
N ILE A 511 -0.81 1.23 -10.03
CA ILE A 511 -0.38 0.46 -11.19
C ILE A 511 -1.49 0.41 -12.25
N ALA A 512 -2.71 0.06 -11.84
CA ALA A 512 -3.85 -0.03 -12.75
C ALA A 512 -4.15 1.32 -13.42
N THR A 513 -4.09 2.42 -12.65
CA THR A 513 -4.28 3.79 -13.16
C THR A 513 -3.23 4.17 -14.18
N LEU A 514 -1.94 3.95 -13.87
CA LEU A 514 -0.83 4.25 -14.81
C LEU A 514 -0.91 3.38 -16.06
N SER A 515 -1.28 2.11 -15.91
CA SER A 515 -1.47 1.17 -17.01
C SER A 515 -2.64 1.59 -17.92
N ALA A 516 -3.76 2.02 -17.34
CA ALA A 516 -4.88 2.58 -18.09
C ALA A 516 -4.53 3.90 -18.80
N LEU A 517 -3.69 4.75 -18.21
CA LEU A 517 -3.16 5.94 -18.89
C LEU A 517 -2.29 5.58 -20.10
N VAL A 518 -1.46 4.54 -19.99
CA VAL A 518 -0.69 3.99 -21.13
C VAL A 518 -1.63 3.45 -22.21
N ALA A 519 -2.65 2.66 -21.84
CA ALA A 519 -3.64 2.13 -22.77
C ALA A 519 -4.46 3.23 -23.47
N ARG A 520 -4.81 4.28 -22.72
CA ARG A 520 -5.49 5.47 -23.24
C ARG A 520 -4.64 6.19 -24.28
N ASN A 521 -3.33 6.32 -24.07
CA ASN A 521 -2.45 6.96 -25.07
C ASN A 521 -2.48 6.24 -26.43
N MET A 522 -2.69 4.92 -26.44
CA MET A 522 -2.77 4.12 -27.66
C MET A 522 -4.15 4.17 -28.34
N SER A 523 -5.20 4.48 -27.58
CA SER A 523 -6.59 4.26 -28.02
C SER A 523 -7.48 5.49 -28.03
N GLY A 524 -7.09 6.55 -27.31
CA GLY A 524 -7.91 7.74 -27.07
C GLY A 524 -9.09 7.54 -26.11
N ALA A 525 -9.33 6.32 -25.61
CA ALA A 525 -10.45 6.02 -24.71
C ALA A 525 -9.95 5.74 -23.28
N GLY A 526 -10.73 6.18 -22.30
CA GLY A 526 -10.48 5.88 -20.89
C GLY A 526 -10.87 4.44 -20.52
N ASP A 527 -10.70 4.13 -19.24
CA ASP A 527 -11.01 2.82 -18.68
C ASP A 527 -11.59 2.93 -17.27
N ALA A 528 -12.29 1.90 -16.81
CA ALA A 528 -12.90 1.82 -15.49
C ALA A 528 -12.32 0.62 -14.73
N ILE A 529 -11.73 0.88 -13.57
CA ILE A 529 -10.96 -0.08 -12.78
C ILE A 529 -11.65 -0.35 -11.45
N ASP A 530 -11.77 -1.64 -11.08
CA ASP A 530 -12.22 -2.12 -9.77
C ASP A 530 -11.04 -2.74 -9.02
N ILE A 531 -10.66 -2.17 -7.87
CA ILE A 531 -9.66 -2.75 -6.99
C ILE A 531 -10.31 -3.25 -5.70
N SER A 532 -10.11 -4.54 -5.42
CA SER A 532 -10.39 -5.13 -4.12
C SER A 532 -9.11 -5.13 -3.27
N MET A 533 -9.20 -4.56 -2.07
CA MET A 533 -8.13 -4.67 -1.08
C MET A 533 -7.88 -6.13 -0.68
N GLN A 534 -8.94 -6.97 -0.60
CA GLN A 534 -8.79 -8.39 -0.30
C GLN A 534 -8.04 -9.14 -1.40
N ASP A 535 -8.32 -8.87 -2.67
CA ASP A 535 -7.55 -9.47 -3.78
C ASP A 535 -6.06 -9.10 -3.65
N ALA A 536 -5.76 -7.82 -3.42
CA ALA A 536 -4.41 -7.31 -3.26
C ALA A 536 -3.68 -7.91 -2.05
N ALA A 537 -4.38 -8.01 -0.92
CA ALA A 537 -3.87 -8.56 0.33
C ALA A 537 -3.73 -10.09 0.30
N ALA A 538 -4.58 -10.81 -0.43
CA ALA A 538 -4.43 -12.25 -0.63
C ALA A 538 -3.27 -12.54 -1.58
N TRP A 539 -3.10 -11.73 -2.62
CA TRP A 539 -2.03 -11.89 -3.61
C TRP A 539 -0.64 -11.94 -2.97
N ILE A 540 -0.35 -11.12 -1.94
CA ILE A 540 0.98 -11.15 -1.31
C ILE A 540 1.26 -12.44 -0.53
N THR A 541 0.22 -13.14 -0.07
CA THR A 541 0.37 -14.39 0.71
C THR A 541 0.69 -15.61 -0.17
N GLN A 542 0.61 -15.48 -1.49
CA GLN A 542 0.83 -16.60 -2.42
C GLN A 542 2.23 -17.22 -2.31
N TRP A 543 3.24 -16.44 -1.91
CA TRP A 543 4.61 -16.91 -1.71
C TRP A 543 4.71 -17.92 -0.58
N GLN A 544 4.05 -17.64 0.54
CA GLN A 544 4.02 -18.55 1.68
C GLN A 544 3.26 -19.83 1.34
N ARG A 545 2.20 -19.77 0.53
CA ARG A 545 1.55 -20.96 -0.02
C ARG A 545 2.48 -21.76 -0.94
N ALA A 546 3.35 -21.09 -1.69
CA ALA A 546 4.37 -21.72 -2.52
C ALA A 546 5.59 -22.24 -1.72
N GLY A 547 5.51 -22.25 -0.38
CA GLY A 547 6.56 -22.74 0.52
C GLY A 547 7.68 -21.72 0.80
N VAL A 548 7.53 -20.46 0.36
CA VAL A 548 8.46 -19.38 0.68
C VAL A 548 8.06 -18.73 1.98
N ASP A 549 8.81 -19.04 3.02
CA ASP A 549 8.78 -18.30 4.27
C ASP A 549 9.90 -17.24 4.25
N ALA A 550 9.52 -15.97 4.15
CA ALA A 550 10.43 -14.83 4.11
C ALA A 550 11.16 -14.58 5.44
N THR A 551 10.75 -15.28 6.50
CA THR A 551 11.42 -15.31 7.80
C THR A 551 12.19 -16.60 8.04
N ARG A 552 12.25 -17.53 7.08
CA ARG A 552 12.97 -18.80 7.26
C ARG A 552 14.46 -18.53 7.47
N GLY A 553 14.93 -18.78 8.70
CA GLY A 553 16.31 -18.48 9.13
C GLY A 553 16.42 -17.16 9.92
N ALA A 554 15.42 -16.28 9.82
CA ALA A 554 15.33 -15.04 10.57
C ALA A 554 14.60 -15.23 11.92
N ARG A 555 15.18 -14.71 13.00
CA ARG A 555 14.53 -14.65 14.32
C ARG A 555 14.86 -13.36 15.04
N VAL A 556 14.00 -12.98 15.98
CA VAL A 556 14.21 -11.81 16.85
C VAL A 556 14.78 -12.27 18.19
N VAL A 557 15.91 -11.71 18.58
CA VAL A 557 16.65 -12.04 19.81
C VAL A 557 16.64 -10.83 20.75
N ARG A 558 16.35 -11.06 22.03
CA ARG A 558 16.34 -10.01 23.06
C ARG A 558 17.77 -9.63 23.48
N CYS A 559 18.00 -8.33 23.64
CA CYS A 559 19.23 -7.71 24.13
C CYS A 559 18.93 -6.82 25.34
N ALA A 560 19.99 -6.29 25.97
CA ALA A 560 19.90 -5.39 27.12
C ALA A 560 19.18 -4.06 26.78
N ASP A 561 19.27 -3.59 25.55
CA ASP A 561 18.77 -2.30 25.04
C ASP A 561 17.84 -2.46 23.81
N GLY A 562 17.15 -3.60 23.69
CA GLY A 562 16.15 -3.83 22.64
C GLY A 562 16.24 -5.22 22.03
N TYR A 563 16.12 -5.29 20.69
CA TYR A 563 16.12 -6.54 19.95
C TYR A 563 17.05 -6.50 18.73
N VAL A 564 17.55 -7.67 18.35
CA VAL A 564 18.32 -7.90 17.12
C VAL A 564 17.58 -8.92 16.27
N ALA A 565 17.38 -8.63 14.99
CA ALA A 565 16.97 -9.63 14.01
C ALA A 565 18.23 -10.33 13.48
N VAL A 566 18.24 -11.66 13.56
CA VAL A 566 19.35 -12.52 13.14
C VAL A 566 18.84 -13.43 12.05
N ASP A 567 19.53 -13.46 10.91
CA ASP A 567 19.28 -14.35 9.78
C ASP A 567 20.47 -15.31 9.65
N ASP A 568 20.30 -16.55 10.13
CA ASP A 568 21.39 -17.52 10.28
C ASP A 568 21.36 -18.67 9.28
N GLY A 569 20.45 -18.63 8.30
CA GLY A 569 20.41 -19.55 7.17
C GLY A 569 20.41 -21.05 7.54
N HIS A 570 20.05 -21.42 8.79
CA HIS A 570 19.99 -22.78 9.37
C HIS A 570 21.16 -23.29 10.27
N GLY A 571 21.96 -22.47 10.97
CA GLY A 571 23.05 -23.11 11.75
C GLY A 571 23.78 -22.41 12.90
N VAL A 572 23.49 -21.16 13.29
CA VAL A 572 24.19 -20.54 14.44
C VAL A 572 23.22 -20.25 15.59
N ALA A 573 23.16 -21.20 16.52
CA ALA A 573 22.43 -21.01 17.78
C ALA A 573 23.22 -20.05 18.68
N VAL A 574 22.81 -18.78 18.72
CA VAL A 574 23.14 -17.90 19.85
C VAL A 574 22.21 -18.23 21.00
N PRO A 575 22.69 -18.71 22.16
CA PRO A 575 21.84 -18.92 23.33
C PRO A 575 21.16 -17.62 23.76
N ALA A 576 19.86 -17.68 24.04
CA ALA A 576 19.07 -16.50 24.43
C ALA A 576 19.58 -15.83 25.72
N SER A 577 20.18 -16.61 26.64
CA SER A 577 20.81 -16.11 27.86
C SER A 577 21.98 -15.17 27.59
N ASP A 578 22.82 -15.53 26.62
CA ASP A 578 24.05 -14.81 26.32
C ASP A 578 23.76 -13.50 25.59
N ALA A 579 22.72 -13.49 24.76
CA ALA A 579 22.28 -12.30 24.05
C ALA A 579 21.60 -11.27 24.96
N ALA A 580 20.84 -11.72 25.98
CA ALA A 580 20.09 -10.83 26.87
C ALA A 580 20.98 -9.87 27.68
N GLY A 581 22.22 -10.27 27.98
CA GLY A 581 23.21 -9.42 28.67
C GLY A 581 24.01 -8.48 27.76
N MET A 582 23.89 -8.60 26.44
CA MET A 582 24.63 -7.78 25.46
C MET A 582 23.76 -6.62 24.96
N THR A 583 24.39 -5.51 24.58
CA THR A 583 23.71 -4.48 23.78
C THR A 583 23.47 -4.95 22.35
N ARG A 584 22.49 -4.37 21.65
CA ARG A 584 22.19 -4.65 20.24
C ARG A 584 23.45 -4.53 19.37
N SER A 585 24.21 -3.46 19.56
CA SER A 585 25.46 -3.21 18.81
C SER A 585 26.52 -4.28 19.07
N ALA A 586 26.74 -4.67 20.33
CA ALA A 586 27.71 -5.70 20.67
C ALA A 586 27.32 -7.08 20.12
N LEU A 587 26.02 -7.40 20.12
CA LEU A 587 25.53 -8.66 19.56
C LEU A 587 25.67 -8.67 18.02
N VAL A 588 25.30 -7.58 17.35
CA VAL A 588 25.47 -7.44 15.90
C VAL A 588 26.95 -7.58 15.52
N GLU A 589 27.87 -6.88 16.21
CA GLU A 589 29.30 -6.99 15.95
C GLU A 589 29.83 -8.42 16.14
N ARG A 590 29.39 -9.11 17.19
CA ARG A 590 29.75 -10.52 17.43
C ARG A 590 29.28 -11.42 16.29
N LEU A 591 28.03 -11.29 15.88
CA LEU A 591 27.42 -12.11 14.83
C LEU A 591 28.05 -11.83 13.46
N THR A 592 28.32 -10.56 13.13
CA THR A 592 29.04 -10.17 11.91
C THR A 592 30.42 -10.82 11.84
N ARG A 593 31.18 -10.86 12.95
CA ARG A 593 32.48 -11.57 13.02
C ARG A 593 32.35 -13.09 12.79
N GLN A 594 31.16 -13.65 12.96
CA GLN A 594 30.85 -15.05 12.71
C GLN A 594 30.21 -15.28 11.34
N ASN A 595 30.18 -14.26 10.47
CA ASN A 595 29.50 -14.28 9.17
C ASN A 595 28.00 -14.60 9.26
N VAL A 596 27.35 -14.21 10.37
CA VAL A 596 25.90 -14.31 10.54
C VAL A 596 25.29 -12.94 10.30
N ALA A 597 24.32 -12.85 9.39
CA ALA A 597 23.65 -11.60 9.09
C ALA A 597 22.76 -11.19 10.27
N ALA A 598 22.99 -10.00 10.82
CA ALA A 598 22.23 -9.51 11.97
C ALA A 598 22.11 -7.99 11.94
N VAL A 599 20.96 -7.49 12.38
CA VAL A 599 20.69 -6.05 12.49
C VAL A 599 19.94 -5.74 13.77
N ALA A 600 20.16 -4.55 14.32
CA ALA A 600 19.27 -4.02 15.34
C ALA A 600 17.86 -3.88 14.76
N VAL A 601 16.86 -4.37 15.50
CA VAL A 601 15.47 -3.96 15.25
C VAL A 601 15.37 -2.50 15.66
N ARG A 602 15.20 -1.63 14.67
CA ARG A 602 15.16 -0.18 14.89
C ARG A 602 13.75 0.26 15.21
N THR A 603 13.62 1.15 16.18
CA THR A 603 12.33 1.78 16.47
C THR A 603 11.95 2.77 15.38
N VAL A 604 10.66 3.09 15.23
CA VAL A 604 10.22 4.12 14.27
C VAL A 604 10.95 5.45 14.48
N ALA A 605 11.22 5.83 15.73
CA ALA A 605 11.99 7.03 16.07
C ALA A 605 13.46 6.94 15.64
N GLU A 606 14.12 5.82 15.90
CA GLU A 606 15.51 5.57 15.46
C GLU A 606 15.65 5.61 13.94
N VAL A 607 14.65 5.08 13.22
CA VAL A 607 14.66 5.09 11.76
C VAL A 607 14.43 6.50 11.22
N ALA A 608 13.46 7.24 11.75
CA ALA A 608 13.18 8.61 11.34
C ALA A 608 14.42 9.52 11.43
N GLU A 609 15.25 9.29 12.44
CA GLU A 609 16.51 10.03 12.68
C GLU A 609 17.76 9.33 12.13
N SER A 610 17.60 8.31 11.30
CA SER A 610 18.75 7.57 10.76
C SER A 610 19.46 8.33 9.65
N GLU A 611 20.78 8.13 9.57
CA GLU A 611 21.57 8.64 8.43
C GLU A 611 21.05 8.10 7.10
N GLN A 612 20.58 6.84 7.05
CA GLN A 612 19.95 6.29 5.85
C GLN A 612 18.75 7.12 5.38
N VAL A 613 17.80 7.46 6.27
CA VAL A 613 16.65 8.32 5.93
C VAL A 613 17.10 9.69 5.41
N ARG A 614 18.13 10.29 6.04
CA ARG A 614 18.66 11.60 5.62
C ARG A 614 19.37 11.55 4.26
N SER A 615 20.30 10.61 4.04
CA SER A 615 21.04 10.44 2.79
C SER A 615 20.13 10.08 1.61
N ARG A 616 19.03 9.39 1.90
CA ARG A 616 17.99 9.06 0.92
C ARG A 616 16.99 10.19 0.74
N ASN A 617 16.92 11.19 1.61
CA ASN A 617 15.90 12.25 1.60
C ASN A 617 14.47 11.68 1.61
N LEU A 618 14.14 10.82 2.59
CA LEU A 618 12.82 10.17 2.70
C LEU A 618 11.76 11.01 3.41
N LEU A 619 12.19 12.02 4.17
CA LEU A 619 11.35 13.04 4.77
C LEU A 619 11.83 14.42 4.32
N LEU A 620 10.89 15.26 3.91
CA LEU A 620 11.13 16.63 3.50
C LEU A 620 10.25 17.59 4.30
N ARG A 621 10.75 18.79 4.59
CA ARG A 621 9.96 19.89 5.15
C ARG A 621 9.33 20.68 4.01
N ALA A 622 8.00 20.76 4.00
CA ALA A 622 7.23 21.50 3.01
C ALA A 622 6.18 22.38 3.69
N HIS A 623 5.78 23.44 3.00
CA HIS A 623 4.75 24.34 3.49
C HIS A 623 3.40 24.03 2.83
N ASP A 624 2.32 24.29 3.55
CA ASP A 624 0.97 24.34 2.97
C ASP A 624 0.60 25.78 2.52
N SER A 625 -0.60 25.96 1.99
CA SER A 625 -1.07 27.27 1.52
C SER A 625 -1.25 28.31 2.64
N ALA A 626 -1.29 27.88 3.89
CA ALA A 626 -1.40 28.75 5.07
C ALA A 626 -0.02 29.10 5.66
N GLY A 627 1.08 28.61 5.05
CA GLY A 627 2.44 28.86 5.50
C GLY A 627 2.88 27.97 6.68
N ARG A 628 2.10 26.94 7.03
CA ARG A 628 2.49 25.98 8.07
C ARG A 628 3.51 25.00 7.51
N GLU A 629 4.59 24.76 8.24
CA GLU A 629 5.60 23.77 7.88
C GLU A 629 5.17 22.36 8.33
N TRP A 630 5.38 21.37 7.46
CA TRP A 630 5.05 19.97 7.69
C TRP A 630 6.18 19.06 7.23
N ALA A 631 6.40 17.97 7.96
CA ALA A 631 7.14 16.83 7.44
C ALA A 631 6.26 16.03 6.48
N ILE A 632 6.73 15.82 5.25
CA ILE A 632 6.07 15.02 4.21
C ILE A 632 6.99 13.91 3.70
N PHE A 633 6.41 12.82 3.20
CA PHE A 633 7.17 11.78 2.51
C PHE A 633 7.63 12.24 1.14
N THR A 634 8.82 11.81 0.73
CA THR A 634 9.18 11.81 -0.69
C THR A 634 8.65 10.55 -1.39
N CYS A 635 8.64 10.55 -2.72
CA CYS A 635 8.20 9.40 -3.50
C CYS A 635 9.30 8.32 -3.53
N PRO A 636 8.98 7.04 -3.22
CA PRO A 636 9.96 5.95 -3.33
C PRO A 636 10.45 5.67 -4.76
N ILE A 637 9.73 6.15 -5.78
CA ILE A 637 10.07 5.96 -7.19
C ILE A 637 11.11 7.02 -7.60
N ARG A 638 12.36 6.60 -7.83
CA ARG A 638 13.42 7.49 -8.30
C ARG A 638 13.70 7.29 -9.78
N LEU A 639 13.41 8.33 -10.55
CA LEU A 639 13.52 8.36 -12.00
C LEU A 639 14.68 9.28 -12.40
N ALA A 640 15.65 8.78 -13.15
CA ALA A 640 16.88 9.53 -13.45
C ALA A 640 16.67 10.72 -14.40
N VAL A 641 15.73 10.63 -15.35
CA VAL A 641 15.52 11.66 -16.39
C VAL A 641 14.32 12.56 -16.07
N THR A 642 13.26 11.98 -15.53
CA THR A 642 12.03 12.69 -15.15
C THR A 642 11.76 12.48 -13.65
N PRO A 643 12.49 13.14 -12.75
CA PRO A 643 12.46 12.85 -11.32
C PRO A 643 11.09 13.15 -10.70
N ALA A 644 10.59 12.24 -9.87
CA ALA A 644 9.46 12.50 -8.98
C ALA A 644 9.86 13.55 -7.92
N ARG A 645 8.94 14.45 -7.57
CA ARG A 645 9.18 15.52 -6.59
C ARG A 645 7.96 15.70 -5.72
N ALA A 646 8.13 15.47 -4.43
CA ALA A 646 7.20 15.97 -3.43
C ALA A 646 7.51 17.45 -3.14
N ARG A 647 6.49 18.30 -3.16
CA ARG A 647 6.65 19.76 -3.21
C ARG A 647 5.89 20.49 -2.11
N MET A 648 4.68 20.04 -1.79
CA MET A 648 3.81 20.79 -0.88
C MET A 648 3.00 19.89 0.06
N ALA A 649 2.73 20.43 1.25
CA ALA A 649 1.73 19.89 2.14
C ALA A 649 0.33 20.35 1.68
N ILE A 650 -0.69 19.53 1.90
CA ILE A 650 -2.07 19.94 1.67
C ILE A 650 -2.48 20.99 2.70
N GLY A 651 -3.18 22.03 2.26
CA GLY A 651 -3.63 23.08 3.14
C GLY A 651 -5.04 22.88 3.71
N PRO A 652 -5.65 23.97 4.19
CA PRO A 652 -6.97 23.97 4.78
C PRO A 652 -8.05 23.41 3.84
N LEU A 653 -9.15 22.96 4.43
CA LEU A 653 -10.31 22.49 3.68
C LEU A 653 -10.79 23.55 2.68
N GLY A 654 -10.89 23.17 1.41
CA GLY A 654 -11.37 24.05 0.33
C GLY A 654 -10.41 25.17 -0.06
N GLU A 655 -9.11 25.07 0.24
CA GLU A 655 -8.10 26.05 -0.16
C GLU A 655 -8.13 26.42 -1.66
N ALA A 656 -8.53 25.48 -2.53
CA ALA A 656 -8.59 25.71 -3.97
C ALA A 656 -9.94 26.24 -4.47
N ASN A 657 -10.98 26.32 -3.65
CA ASN A 657 -12.32 26.73 -4.10
C ASN A 657 -12.31 28.11 -4.78
N ALA A 658 -11.67 29.11 -4.16
CA ALA A 658 -11.63 30.47 -4.70
C ALA A 658 -10.92 30.55 -6.06
N ALA A 659 -9.79 29.86 -6.20
CA ALA A 659 -9.02 29.80 -7.46
C ALA A 659 -9.77 29.09 -8.59
N LEU A 660 -10.74 28.23 -8.24
CA LEU A 660 -11.59 27.51 -9.19
C LEU A 660 -12.93 28.23 -9.45
N ALA A 661 -13.10 29.46 -8.94
CA ALA A 661 -14.35 30.23 -8.98
C ALA A 661 -15.56 29.44 -8.43
N LEU A 662 -15.33 28.59 -7.43
CA LEU A 662 -16.37 27.84 -6.73
C LEU A 662 -16.81 28.67 -5.52
N THR A 663 -18.09 29.04 -5.47
CA THR A 663 -18.68 29.72 -4.30
C THR A 663 -18.49 28.86 -3.05
N ARG A 664 -17.91 29.43 -1.98
CA ARG A 664 -17.89 28.76 -0.66
C ARG A 664 -19.35 28.51 -0.23
N PRO A 665 -19.70 27.31 0.26
CA PRO A 665 -21.03 27.08 0.84
C PRO A 665 -21.30 28.07 1.97
N GLU A 666 -22.47 28.71 2.00
CA GLU A 666 -22.84 29.75 2.98
C GLU A 666 -22.85 29.29 4.45
N LYS A 667 -22.58 28.01 4.74
CA LYS A 667 -22.70 27.41 6.09
C LYS A 667 -21.38 27.28 6.87
N PHE A 668 -20.27 27.83 6.39
CA PHE A 668 -18.97 27.65 7.03
C PHE A 668 -18.68 28.54 8.26
N ASP A 669 -19.63 29.40 8.66
CA ASP A 669 -19.42 30.41 9.71
C ASP A 669 -20.14 30.10 11.04
N ARG A 670 -20.48 28.84 11.31
CA ARG A 670 -21.05 28.45 12.62
C ARG A 670 -20.48 27.13 13.15
N THR A 671 -19.87 27.29 14.34
CA THR A 671 -19.40 26.34 15.37
C THR A 671 -18.12 25.58 15.09
#